data_AF-A0A7R9IZD3-F1
#
_entry.id   AF-A0A7R9IZD3-F1
#
_cell.length_a   1.000
_cell.length_b   1.000
_cell.length_c   1.000
_cell.angle_alpha   90.00
_cell.angle_beta   90.00
_cell.angle_gamma   90.00
#
_symmetry.space_group_name_H-M   'P 1'
#
loop_
_entity.id
_entity.type
_entity.pdbx_description
1 polymer ?
#
loop_
_entity_poly.entity_id
_entity_poly.type
_entity_poly.pdbx_seq_one_letter_code
_entity_poly.pdbx_strand_id
1 'polypeptide(L)'
;MGGNTQPPQKIILINHEISLRRMCGDHMVVIIDKQDAGLKRVTYLVRIWVHLVKCGTSSTSPSTDGKERDAYPFLSSSLSHVLTCIGGYVGKDVSFAVDWEARLKPKLGALWDNFSSMISAMAVEEIHLERCVPEIFQGQSVLVTGATGFMGKVLVEKLLRSCSDIKHIYLLMRAKQKQELEDRFKEFTSNRVFDRLREEGNINSLEKLIPLDADLTQTGLGLSNDDTATLMANVSFIFHCAATVRFDEPLRHAVLLNTRGTLELTRLAANMNNLQAFVHVSTAFSNPDRLLVEEIVYPPPADYQQVIQLVEQLDQETLQPLEQQLLKNLPNTYVFSKALAEQVIYDQKGLLPAAIFRPSVVCPSLHEPVPGWVDSYNGPMGILVGASTGVLRSVRGDGNRRIDLLPVDIAINAMISVAWNTANNKCKSIPVYNCTTSSEMSITWNQFLELGRLEYMQCPSLDVIWYPGGSMHSSLLVHLVCFMCLQMIPAIIFDAALFFSRRKPWLVRLQKKIYNILKTVEFFVMNEWTFKNTNLRHLLTQLPPKDRDTFNFDAANIDVEEYVKNWSCVLVTGATGFVGKALVEKLLRSCPEMATIYLLIRPKRGLDVPTRHKELMKHPVFDRIRSECPSVLHKVVSIQGDVTEPDLALSEADRLELATKVNVVFHSAATVRFNESLKVAVNLNTLGTQRVIQLCRDMHKLQAFVHVSTAYSNADKKDVHEVVYPPPANPESVIQCCQTLSDDALEIVAERLRGKHPNTYTLTKALAEWVVAEQADDIPTAIVRPSIVTAAWREPVPGWVDNVCGITGIMMEIGRGTIRSIICNQDLIMDLIPVDFVVNTLITVAWHTATYRPNTLRVYNCTSGGMNPVRWEEFGQLTHRHACI
;
A
#
# COMPACT_ATOMS: atom_id res chain seq x y z
N MET A 1 68.58 -24.90 -5.85
CA MET A 1 67.97 -23.79 -6.62
C MET A 1 66.57 -24.26 -7.00
N GLY A 2 65.45 -23.63 -6.66
CA GLY A 2 65.16 -22.39 -5.94
C GLY A 2 64.38 -22.65 -4.64
N GLY A 3 64.62 -21.79 -3.65
CA GLY A 3 63.96 -21.83 -2.34
C GLY A 3 62.79 -20.85 -2.29
N ASN A 4 61.72 -21.30 -1.63
CA ASN A 4 60.57 -20.51 -1.24
C ASN A 4 60.97 -19.49 -0.16
N THR A 5 60.83 -18.21 -0.46
CA THR A 5 60.86 -17.11 0.51
C THR A 5 59.62 -16.26 0.33
N GLN A 6 58.62 -16.43 1.20
CA GLN A 6 57.65 -15.39 1.50
C GLN A 6 58.13 -14.62 2.76
N PRO A 7 58.32 -13.29 2.69
CA PRO A 7 58.63 -12.44 3.84
C PRO A 7 57.35 -11.76 4.39
N PRO A 8 57.43 -10.99 5.49
CA PRO A 8 56.49 -11.03 6.61
C PRO A 8 55.32 -10.04 6.47
N GLN A 9 54.17 -10.35 7.06
CA GLN A 9 53.11 -9.34 7.25
C GLN A 9 53.09 -8.81 8.68
N LYS A 10 53.37 -7.50 8.75
CA LYS A 10 53.17 -6.59 9.88
C LYS A 10 51.68 -6.46 10.22
N ILE A 11 51.40 -6.55 11.52
CA ILE A 11 50.52 -5.72 12.36
C ILE A 11 49.50 -4.83 11.62
N ILE A 12 48.22 -5.15 11.80
CA ILE A 12 47.10 -4.19 11.76
C ILE A 12 46.44 -4.22 13.14
N LEU A 13 46.49 -3.08 13.83
CA LEU A 13 45.71 -2.77 15.02
C LEU A 13 44.23 -2.71 14.64
N ILE A 14 43.38 -3.49 15.31
CA ILE A 14 41.93 -3.25 15.31
C ILE A 14 41.49 -2.98 16.74
N ASN A 15 41.06 -1.73 16.93
CA ASN A 15 40.37 -1.22 18.11
C ASN A 15 39.03 -1.93 18.31
N HIS A 16 38.73 -2.20 19.58
CA HIS A 16 37.41 -2.30 20.22
C HIS A 16 36.17 -2.55 19.35
N GLU A 17 35.63 -3.77 19.44
CA GLU A 17 34.19 -4.02 19.65
C GLU A 17 34.00 -5.47 20.11
N ILE A 18 33.57 -5.67 21.35
CA ILE A 18 33.13 -6.99 21.82
C ILE A 18 31.68 -7.14 21.38
N SER A 19 31.47 -7.94 20.33
CA SER A 19 30.15 -8.43 19.92
C SER A 19 29.66 -9.45 20.96
N LEU A 20 28.69 -9.08 21.79
CA LEU A 20 27.94 -10.02 22.63
C LEU A 20 26.81 -10.63 21.78
N ARG A 21 27.08 -11.76 21.13
CA ARG A 21 26.02 -12.64 20.63
C ARG A 21 25.47 -13.50 21.76
N ARG A 22 24.13 -13.50 21.87
CA ARG A 22 23.27 -14.42 22.63
C ARG A 22 23.94 -15.77 22.95
N MET A 23 24.14 -16.08 24.23
CA MET A 23 24.28 -17.45 24.73
C MET A 23 23.22 -17.69 25.80
N CYS A 24 22.32 -18.64 25.53
CA CYS A 24 21.48 -19.29 26.55
C CYS A 24 22.30 -20.40 27.22
N GLY A 25 22.33 -20.44 28.56
CA GLY A 25 22.85 -21.58 29.33
C GLY A 25 23.60 -21.20 30.61
N ASP A 26 23.18 -21.79 31.74
CA ASP A 26 23.48 -21.44 33.15
C ASP A 26 24.92 -21.66 33.67
N HIS A 27 25.99 -21.51 32.87
CA HIS A 27 27.35 -21.55 33.41
C HIS A 27 28.29 -20.54 32.75
N MET A 28 28.80 -19.59 33.54
CA MET A 28 29.83 -18.64 33.12
C MET A 28 31.22 -19.16 33.54
N VAL A 29 32.04 -19.56 32.57
CA VAL A 29 33.46 -19.85 32.79
C VAL A 29 34.27 -18.58 32.54
N VAL A 30 34.95 -18.08 33.57
CA VAL A 30 35.87 -16.94 33.46
C VAL A 30 37.30 -17.44 33.54
N ILE A 31 38.06 -17.31 32.45
CA ILE A 31 39.52 -17.53 32.45
C ILE A 31 40.19 -16.23 32.85
N ILE A 32 41.00 -16.26 33.92
CA ILE A 32 41.70 -15.07 34.45
C ILE A 32 43.21 -15.26 34.23
N ASP A 33 43.83 -14.33 33.50
CA ASP A 33 45.28 -14.23 33.38
C ASP A 33 45.91 -13.57 34.63
N LYS A 34 47.03 -14.12 35.07
CA LYS A 34 47.70 -13.84 36.35
C LYS A 34 48.80 -12.81 36.11
N GLN A 35 48.47 -11.52 36.16
CA GLN A 35 49.33 -10.41 36.59
C GLN A 35 48.63 -9.07 36.32
N ASP A 36 47.98 -8.47 37.33
CA ASP A 36 48.17 -7.06 37.72
C ASP A 36 47.21 -6.65 38.85
N ALA A 37 47.62 -5.64 39.62
CA ALA A 37 47.27 -5.37 41.01
C ALA A 37 45.81 -4.93 41.32
N GLY A 38 45.25 -5.56 42.36
CA GLY A 38 44.35 -5.07 43.43
C GLY A 38 43.16 -4.15 43.15
N LEU A 39 43.35 -3.00 42.50
CA LEU A 39 42.35 -1.93 42.47
C LEU A 39 41.54 -1.87 41.17
N LYS A 40 42.15 -2.21 40.02
CA LYS A 40 41.44 -2.25 38.72
C LYS A 40 40.41 -3.39 38.64
N ARG A 41 40.63 -4.47 39.40
CA ARG A 41 39.77 -5.66 39.41
C ARG A 41 38.39 -5.41 40.02
N VAL A 42 38.31 -4.61 41.09
CA VAL A 42 37.04 -4.25 41.74
C VAL A 42 36.23 -3.31 40.83
N THR A 43 36.88 -2.34 40.18
CA THR A 43 36.22 -1.44 39.24
C THR A 43 35.65 -2.17 38.01
N TYR A 44 36.31 -3.23 37.56
CA TYR A 44 35.84 -4.04 36.43
C TYR A 44 34.62 -4.91 36.79
N LEU A 45 34.62 -5.52 37.97
CA LEU A 45 33.46 -6.29 38.48
C LEU A 45 32.24 -5.40 38.71
N VAL A 46 32.42 -4.18 39.24
CA VAL A 46 31.33 -3.21 39.41
C VAL A 46 30.78 -2.74 38.05
N ARG A 47 31.62 -2.58 37.02
CA ARG A 47 31.17 -2.23 35.66
C ARG A 47 30.36 -3.35 35.01
N ILE A 48 30.75 -4.61 35.16
CA ILE A 48 29.98 -5.76 34.68
C ILE A 48 28.63 -5.85 35.39
N TRP A 49 28.60 -5.62 36.72
CA TRP A 49 27.34 -5.63 37.47
C TRP A 49 26.39 -4.49 37.08
N VAL A 50 26.89 -3.26 36.91
CA VAL A 50 26.10 -2.12 36.41
C VAL A 50 25.55 -2.40 35.00
N HIS A 51 26.30 -3.12 34.16
CA HIS A 51 25.83 -3.51 32.83
C HIS A 51 24.76 -4.62 32.91
N LEU A 52 24.92 -5.60 33.80
CA LEU A 52 23.94 -6.67 34.03
C LEU A 52 22.65 -6.16 34.66
N VAL A 53 22.70 -5.18 35.58
CA VAL A 53 21.51 -4.53 36.14
C VAL A 53 20.77 -3.72 35.06
N LYS A 54 21.50 -3.03 34.17
CA LYS A 54 20.89 -2.35 33.01
C LYS A 54 20.27 -3.31 31.99
N CYS A 55 20.83 -4.52 31.83
CA CYS A 55 20.26 -5.55 30.94
C CYS A 55 19.15 -6.37 31.60
N GLY A 56 19.07 -6.43 32.94
CA GLY A 56 18.08 -7.21 33.69
C GLY A 56 16.74 -6.52 33.91
N THR A 57 16.66 -5.19 33.74
CA THR A 57 15.40 -4.42 33.86
C THR A 57 14.53 -4.46 32.60
N SER A 58 14.92 -5.19 31.55
CA SER A 58 14.15 -5.28 30.29
C SER A 58 13.38 -6.59 30.11
N SER A 59 13.14 -7.37 31.16
CA SER A 59 12.35 -8.61 31.03
C SER A 59 11.56 -8.99 32.29
N THR A 60 10.45 -8.30 32.54
CA THR A 60 9.28 -8.87 33.24
C THR A 60 8.01 -8.11 32.84
N SER A 61 7.04 -8.82 32.28
CA SER A 61 5.67 -8.33 32.03
C SER A 61 4.97 -7.95 33.35
N PRO A 62 4.15 -6.89 33.41
CA PRO A 62 3.33 -6.63 34.57
C PRO A 62 2.08 -7.52 34.52
N SER A 63 1.97 -8.45 35.48
CA SER A 63 0.68 -9.05 35.85
C SER A 63 -0.07 -8.08 36.76
N THR A 64 -1.37 -8.00 36.53
CA THR A 64 -2.38 -7.26 37.28
C THR A 64 -2.30 -7.51 38.79
N ASP A 65 -1.82 -6.53 39.56
CA ASP A 65 -2.46 -6.06 40.79
C ASP A 65 -1.70 -4.86 41.36
N GLY A 66 -2.46 -3.82 41.74
CA GLY A 66 -1.92 -2.56 42.22
C GLY A 66 -1.15 -2.70 43.54
N LYS A 67 0.14 -2.34 43.50
CA LYS A 67 0.94 -1.77 44.60
C LYS A 67 2.32 -1.35 44.05
N GLU A 68 2.42 -0.11 43.60
CA GLU A 68 3.72 0.53 43.35
C GLU A 68 4.36 0.92 44.69
N ARG A 69 5.38 0.17 45.09
CA ARG A 69 6.48 0.49 46.01
C ARG A 69 7.09 -0.86 46.36
N ASP A 70 8.21 -1.26 45.74
CA ASP A 70 9.20 -2.23 46.29
C ASP A 70 10.34 -2.63 45.31
N ALA A 71 10.83 -1.72 44.46
CA ALA A 71 12.05 -2.00 43.66
C ALA A 71 13.37 -1.74 44.42
N TYR A 72 13.32 -1.04 45.56
CA TYR A 72 14.49 -0.64 46.33
C TYR A 72 15.10 -1.71 47.28
N PRO A 73 14.34 -2.64 47.89
CA PRO A 73 14.93 -3.62 48.82
C PRO A 73 15.78 -4.71 48.14
N PHE A 74 15.57 -4.95 46.83
CA PHE A 74 16.25 -6.02 46.09
C PHE A 74 17.70 -5.66 45.72
N LEU A 75 17.97 -4.37 45.49
CA LEU A 75 19.31 -3.86 45.17
C LEU A 75 20.23 -3.76 46.41
N SER A 76 19.69 -3.41 47.58
CA SER A 76 20.48 -3.30 48.81
C SER A 76 20.86 -4.66 49.41
N SER A 77 19.95 -5.64 49.34
CA SER A 77 20.19 -7.01 49.83
C SER A 77 21.20 -7.78 48.98
N SER A 78 21.19 -7.57 47.66
CA SER A 78 22.11 -8.21 46.72
C SER A 78 23.57 -7.73 46.89
N LEU A 79 23.77 -6.43 47.16
CA LEU A 79 25.11 -5.87 47.37
C LEU A 79 25.68 -6.23 48.75
N SER A 80 24.84 -6.31 49.78
CA SER A 80 25.21 -6.83 51.10
C SER A 80 25.72 -8.27 51.02
N HIS A 81 25.06 -9.11 50.22
CA HIS A 81 25.52 -10.47 49.95
C HIS A 81 26.86 -10.51 49.23
N VAL A 82 27.08 -9.67 48.22
CA VAL A 82 28.34 -9.59 47.47
C VAL A 82 29.49 -9.09 48.35
N LEU A 83 29.27 -8.07 49.18
CA LEU A 83 30.26 -7.56 50.13
C LEU A 83 30.59 -8.58 51.23
N THR A 84 29.61 -9.37 51.67
CA THR A 84 29.80 -10.48 52.61
C THR A 84 30.60 -11.62 51.99
N CYS A 85 30.32 -11.97 50.72
CA CYS A 85 31.07 -12.97 49.97
C CYS A 85 32.52 -12.54 49.69
N ILE A 86 32.76 -11.25 49.38
CA ILE A 86 34.10 -10.69 49.22
C ILE A 86 34.85 -10.68 50.56
N GLY A 87 34.18 -10.29 51.66
CA GLY A 87 34.75 -10.36 53.02
C GLY A 87 35.14 -11.79 53.43
N GLY A 88 34.31 -12.78 53.07
CA GLY A 88 34.59 -14.20 53.31
C GLY A 88 35.76 -14.77 52.49
N TYR A 89 36.00 -14.24 51.28
CA TYR A 89 37.13 -14.64 50.42
C TYR A 89 38.46 -14.00 50.84
N VAL A 90 38.43 -12.82 51.45
CA VAL A 90 39.61 -12.04 51.87
C VAL A 90 40.06 -12.39 53.30
N GLY A 91 39.20 -12.97 54.12
CA GLY A 91 39.47 -13.35 55.52
C GLY A 91 40.50 -14.47 55.76
N LYS A 92 41.23 -14.94 54.74
CA LYS A 92 42.28 -15.96 54.88
C LYS A 92 43.71 -15.40 54.91
N ASP A 93 43.90 -14.10 54.75
CA ASP A 93 45.20 -13.42 54.86
C ASP A 93 45.10 -12.22 55.82
N VAL A 94 45.74 -12.34 57.00
CA VAL A 94 45.57 -11.42 58.14
C VAL A 94 46.08 -10.00 57.81
N SER A 95 47.02 -9.84 56.87
CA SER A 95 47.53 -8.53 56.45
C SER A 95 46.56 -7.74 55.57
N PHE A 96 45.64 -8.41 54.86
CA PHE A 96 44.69 -7.75 53.96
C PHE A 96 43.39 -7.35 54.66
N ALA A 97 43.00 -8.08 55.73
CA ALA A 97 41.81 -7.77 56.53
C ALA A 97 41.91 -6.41 57.24
N VAL A 98 43.11 -6.02 57.68
CA VAL A 98 43.37 -4.71 58.31
C VAL A 98 43.24 -3.57 57.29
N ASP A 99 43.64 -3.79 56.03
CA ASP A 99 43.53 -2.80 54.94
C ASP A 99 42.07 -2.65 54.42
N TRP A 100 41.28 -3.73 54.51
CA TRP A 100 39.84 -3.70 54.20
C TRP A 100 39.04 -2.82 55.17
N GLU A 101 39.14 -3.10 56.47
CA GLU A 101 38.41 -2.38 57.51
C GLU A 101 38.86 -0.92 57.63
N ALA A 102 40.18 -0.64 57.54
CA ALA A 102 40.72 0.69 57.81
C ALA A 102 40.80 1.63 56.58
N ARG A 103 40.91 1.10 55.35
CA ARG A 103 41.21 1.94 54.16
C ARG A 103 40.21 1.82 53.01
N LEU A 104 39.68 0.63 52.74
CA LEU A 104 38.82 0.37 51.57
C LEU A 104 37.32 0.49 51.88
N LYS A 105 36.86 -0.06 53.01
CA LYS A 105 35.45 -0.02 53.44
C LYS A 105 34.92 1.42 53.61
N PRO A 106 35.65 2.38 54.20
CA PRO A 106 35.18 3.77 54.30
C PRO A 106 35.17 4.49 52.94
N LYS A 107 36.15 4.20 52.05
CA LYS A 107 36.22 4.81 50.72
C LYS A 107 35.13 4.30 49.78
N LEU A 108 34.77 3.02 49.86
CA LEU A 108 33.64 2.44 49.15
C LEU A 108 32.31 2.93 49.71
N GLY A 109 32.21 3.11 51.03
CA GLY A 109 31.08 3.79 51.67
C GLY A 109 30.90 5.22 51.18
N ALA A 110 31.97 6.03 51.14
CA ALA A 110 31.91 7.40 50.63
C ALA A 110 31.62 7.47 49.11
N LEU A 111 32.13 6.50 48.33
CA LEU A 111 31.76 6.35 46.92
C LEU A 111 30.29 6.00 46.77
N TRP A 112 29.73 5.15 47.63
CA TRP A 112 28.31 4.82 47.65
C TRP A 112 27.46 6.00 48.11
N ASP A 113 27.86 6.76 49.11
CA ASP A 113 27.12 7.95 49.55
C ASP A 113 27.12 9.02 48.45
N ASN A 114 28.23 9.21 47.73
CA ASN A 114 28.28 10.07 46.55
C ASN A 114 27.48 9.51 45.37
N PHE A 115 27.48 8.19 45.14
CA PHE A 115 26.70 7.57 44.07
C PHE A 115 25.20 7.54 44.39
N SER A 116 24.84 7.38 45.66
CA SER A 116 23.49 7.44 46.19
C SER A 116 22.99 8.87 46.21
N SER A 117 23.82 9.86 46.55
CA SER A 117 23.43 11.27 46.42
C SER A 117 23.35 11.69 44.96
N MET A 118 24.17 11.12 44.08
CA MET A 118 24.08 11.34 42.63
C MET A 118 22.83 10.67 42.06
N ILE A 119 22.46 9.47 42.50
CA ILE A 119 21.19 8.81 42.11
C ILE A 119 19.99 9.53 42.72
N SER A 120 20.07 10.00 43.97
CA SER A 120 19.01 10.80 44.58
C SER A 120 18.90 12.20 43.95
N ALA A 121 20.00 12.80 43.48
CA ALA A 121 19.99 14.03 42.71
C ALA A 121 19.47 13.80 41.28
N MET A 122 19.80 12.67 40.66
CA MET A 122 19.25 12.22 39.37
C MET A 122 17.79 11.74 39.47
N ALA A 123 17.31 11.38 40.67
CA ALA A 123 15.93 10.99 40.93
C ALA A 123 15.01 12.17 41.28
N VAL A 124 15.57 13.39 41.39
CA VAL A 124 14.81 14.63 41.66
C VAL A 124 14.74 15.55 40.42
N GLU A 125 15.45 15.22 39.33
CA GLU A 125 14.94 15.61 38.00
C GLU A 125 13.77 14.70 37.68
N GLU A 126 12.56 15.26 37.58
CA GLU A 126 11.40 14.54 37.06
C GLU A 126 11.81 13.80 35.79
N ILE A 127 11.93 12.47 35.87
CA ILE A 127 11.90 11.62 34.67
C ILE A 127 10.48 11.81 34.14
N HIS A 128 10.27 12.83 33.31
CA HIS A 128 9.16 12.82 32.36
C HIS A 128 9.37 11.56 31.52
N LEU A 129 8.72 10.46 31.93
CA LEU A 129 8.45 9.34 31.06
C LEU A 129 7.71 9.93 29.86
N GLU A 130 8.45 10.21 28.78
CA GLU A 130 7.86 10.69 27.54
C GLU A 130 6.79 9.69 27.14
N ARG A 131 5.53 10.12 27.24
CA ARG A 131 4.37 9.32 26.84
C ARG A 131 4.55 8.95 25.39
N CYS A 132 4.17 7.74 25.02
CA CYS A 132 4.20 7.36 23.62
C CYS A 132 3.14 8.09 22.80
N VAL A 133 3.28 8.06 21.48
CA VAL A 133 2.44 8.82 20.56
C VAL A 133 0.94 8.56 20.83
N PRO A 134 0.43 7.32 20.95
CA PRO A 134 -0.98 7.10 21.28
C PRO A 134 -1.37 7.55 22.69
N GLU A 135 -0.48 7.39 23.67
CA GLU A 135 -0.74 7.66 25.10
C GLU A 135 -0.98 9.14 25.37
N ILE A 136 -0.38 10.04 24.58
CA ILE A 136 -0.60 11.48 24.73
C ILE A 136 -2.02 11.89 24.35
N PHE A 137 -2.68 11.11 23.47
CA PHE A 137 -4.05 11.34 23.02
C PHE A 137 -5.09 10.63 23.90
N GLN A 138 -4.67 9.80 24.87
CA GLN A 138 -5.57 9.04 25.72
C GLN A 138 -6.51 9.95 26.53
N GLY A 139 -7.83 9.75 26.36
CA GLY A 139 -8.88 10.53 27.00
C GLY A 139 -8.98 11.98 26.52
N GLN A 140 -8.19 12.38 25.52
CA GLN A 140 -8.16 13.74 24.99
C GLN A 140 -9.22 13.93 23.91
N SER A 141 -9.56 15.19 23.62
CA SER A 141 -10.38 15.52 22.46
C SER A 141 -9.58 16.30 21.43
N VAL A 142 -9.78 15.97 20.16
CA VAL A 142 -9.05 16.50 19.01
C VAL A 142 -9.99 17.33 18.15
N LEU A 143 -9.56 18.50 17.68
CA LEU A 143 -10.25 19.30 16.68
C LEU A 143 -9.52 19.20 15.34
N VAL A 144 -10.23 18.77 14.29
CA VAL A 144 -9.70 18.69 12.93
C VAL A 144 -10.47 19.64 12.02
N THR A 145 -9.77 20.63 11.48
CA THR A 145 -10.31 21.45 10.39
C THR A 145 -9.91 20.85 9.05
N GLY A 146 -10.76 20.97 8.02
CA GLY A 146 -10.45 20.41 6.71
C GLY A 146 -10.49 18.88 6.68
N ALA A 147 -11.20 18.26 7.63
CA ALA A 147 -11.35 16.81 7.76
C ALA A 147 -11.86 16.15 6.47
N THR A 148 -12.72 16.84 5.72
CA THR A 148 -13.27 16.31 4.45
C THR A 148 -12.31 16.35 3.26
N GLY A 149 -11.13 16.98 3.40
CA GLY A 149 -10.10 17.00 2.36
C GLY A 149 -9.20 15.77 2.37
N PHE A 150 -8.35 15.63 1.35
CA PHE A 150 -7.50 14.46 1.12
C PHE A 150 -6.68 14.05 2.37
N MET A 151 -5.83 14.95 2.88
CA MET A 151 -5.04 14.68 4.09
C MET A 151 -5.92 14.55 5.35
N GLY A 152 -6.98 15.35 5.45
CA GLY A 152 -7.87 15.35 6.62
C GLY A 152 -8.57 13.99 6.83
N LYS A 153 -9.00 13.35 5.74
CA LYS A 153 -9.61 12.02 5.77
C LYS A 153 -8.65 10.97 6.33
N VAL A 154 -7.41 10.94 5.82
CA VAL A 154 -6.36 10.00 6.25
C VAL A 154 -5.94 10.28 7.69
N LEU A 155 -5.85 11.56 8.09
CA LEU A 155 -5.56 11.94 9.47
C LEU A 155 -6.63 11.41 10.43
N VAL A 156 -7.90 11.61 10.11
CA VAL A 156 -9.01 11.14 10.96
C VAL A 156 -9.02 9.61 11.04
N GLU A 157 -8.85 8.91 9.91
CA GLU A 157 -8.69 7.45 9.88
C GLU A 157 -7.54 6.99 10.78
N LYS A 158 -6.36 7.58 10.61
CA LYS A 158 -5.16 7.19 11.35
C LYS A 158 -5.29 7.44 12.84
N LEU A 159 -5.88 8.56 13.24
CA LEU A 159 -6.16 8.87 14.66
C LEU A 159 -7.14 7.86 15.26
N LEU A 160 -8.22 7.53 14.57
CA LEU A 160 -9.19 6.53 15.04
C LEU A 160 -8.56 5.14 15.20
N ARG A 161 -7.68 4.75 14.27
CA ARG A 161 -7.05 3.42 14.25
C ARG A 161 -5.87 3.29 15.22
N SER A 162 -4.99 4.29 15.25
CA SER A 162 -3.70 4.21 15.97
C SER A 162 -3.73 4.94 17.33
N CYS A 163 -4.71 5.80 17.57
CA CYS A 163 -4.92 6.50 18.84
C CYS A 163 -6.33 6.20 19.38
N SER A 164 -6.64 4.90 19.53
CA SER A 164 -7.98 4.41 19.85
C SER A 164 -8.59 5.01 21.11
N ASP A 165 -7.80 5.44 22.08
CA ASP A 165 -8.32 5.96 23.35
C ASP A 165 -8.66 7.46 23.33
N ILE A 166 -8.67 8.09 22.14
CA ILE A 166 -9.24 9.44 21.97
C ILE A 166 -10.71 9.43 22.40
N LYS A 167 -11.11 10.47 23.15
CA LYS A 167 -12.48 10.64 23.63
C LYS A 167 -13.40 11.08 22.50
N HIS A 168 -13.10 12.23 21.88
CA HIS A 168 -13.86 12.79 20.78
C HIS A 168 -12.95 13.42 19.72
N ILE A 169 -13.34 13.33 18.46
CA ILE A 169 -12.72 14.06 17.36
C ILE A 169 -13.79 14.98 16.77
N TYR A 170 -13.67 16.29 17.05
CA TYR A 170 -14.53 17.32 16.52
C TYR A 170 -14.11 17.67 15.09
N LEU A 171 -15.05 17.63 14.14
CA LEU A 171 -14.81 17.89 12.73
C LEU A 171 -15.51 19.19 12.33
N LEU A 172 -14.73 20.21 11.98
CA LEU A 172 -15.33 21.43 11.39
C LEU A 172 -15.72 21.14 9.94
N MET A 173 -17.02 21.13 9.67
CA MET A 173 -17.61 20.81 8.38
C MET A 173 -18.62 21.89 8.00
N ARG A 174 -18.53 22.40 6.77
CA ARG A 174 -19.41 23.47 6.30
C ARG A 174 -20.74 22.91 5.74
N ALA A 175 -21.90 23.42 6.11
CA ALA A 175 -23.14 23.11 5.36
C ALA A 175 -23.07 23.62 3.90
N LYS A 176 -23.58 22.86 2.91
CA LYS A 176 -23.69 23.33 1.52
C LYS A 176 -25.15 23.72 1.25
N GLN A 177 -25.39 24.71 0.36
CA GLN A 177 -26.74 25.22 -0.01
C GLN A 177 -27.78 24.16 -0.43
N LYS A 178 -27.38 22.89 -0.64
CA LYS A 178 -28.25 21.77 -1.06
C LYS A 178 -27.98 20.47 -0.28
N GLN A 179 -27.21 20.51 0.81
CA GLN A 179 -26.82 19.32 1.56
C GLN A 179 -26.60 19.71 3.03
N GLU A 180 -27.44 19.16 3.91
CA GLU A 180 -27.37 19.32 5.35
C GLU A 180 -26.08 18.70 5.92
N LEU A 181 -25.71 19.12 7.14
CA LEU A 181 -24.49 18.66 7.81
C LEU A 181 -24.49 17.14 8.00
N GLU A 182 -25.63 16.57 8.41
CA GLU A 182 -25.79 15.14 8.66
C GLU A 182 -25.56 14.31 7.39
N ASP A 183 -26.05 14.77 6.24
CA ASP A 183 -25.87 14.08 4.97
C ASP A 183 -24.41 14.12 4.52
N ARG A 184 -23.74 15.27 4.70
CA ARG A 184 -22.30 15.40 4.44
C ARG A 184 -21.48 14.50 5.37
N PHE A 185 -21.89 14.37 6.61
CA PHE A 185 -21.20 13.54 7.59
C PHE A 185 -21.39 12.05 7.30
N LYS A 186 -22.58 11.62 6.85
CA LYS A 186 -22.82 10.26 6.33
C LYS A 186 -21.95 9.96 5.11
N GLU A 187 -21.86 10.88 4.15
CA GLU A 187 -20.96 10.74 3.00
C GLU A 187 -19.49 10.64 3.42
N PHE A 188 -19.08 11.45 4.41
CA PHE A 188 -17.74 11.39 4.96
C PHE A 188 -17.43 10.01 5.59
N THR A 189 -18.27 9.53 6.51
CA THR A 189 -18.05 8.25 7.21
C THR A 189 -18.19 7.03 6.31
N SER A 190 -18.99 7.11 5.24
CA SER A 190 -19.11 6.05 4.22
C SER A 190 -17.96 6.03 3.19
N ASN A 191 -17.05 7.01 3.23
CA ASN A 191 -15.91 7.04 2.32
C ASN A 191 -15.01 5.80 2.49
N ARG A 192 -14.46 5.30 1.38
CA ARG A 192 -13.59 4.12 1.33
C ARG A 192 -12.31 4.22 2.15
N VAL A 193 -11.86 5.45 2.45
CA VAL A 193 -10.72 5.68 3.36
C VAL A 193 -10.91 4.98 4.71
N PHE A 194 -12.16 4.84 5.17
CA PHE A 194 -12.52 4.19 6.42
C PHE A 194 -12.80 2.68 6.28
N ASP A 195 -12.66 2.07 5.09
CA ASP A 195 -12.94 0.64 4.86
C ASP A 195 -12.13 -0.24 5.82
N ARG A 196 -10.84 0.05 5.96
CA ARG A 196 -9.93 -0.68 6.87
C ARG A 196 -10.39 -0.65 8.34
N LEU A 197 -10.86 0.51 8.83
CA LEU A 197 -11.41 0.63 10.18
C LEU A 197 -12.67 -0.23 10.39
N ARG A 198 -13.49 -0.39 9.34
CA ARG A 198 -14.67 -1.27 9.38
C ARG A 198 -14.26 -2.73 9.41
N GLU A 199 -13.30 -3.10 8.58
CA GLU A 199 -12.79 -4.47 8.42
C GLU A 199 -12.07 -4.97 9.69
N GLU A 200 -11.30 -4.10 10.37
CA GLU A 200 -10.58 -4.43 11.61
C GLU A 200 -11.50 -4.45 12.85
N GLY A 201 -12.83 -4.35 12.69
CA GLY A 201 -13.81 -4.40 13.80
C GLY A 201 -13.88 -3.11 14.64
N ASN A 202 -13.21 -2.05 14.20
CA ASN A 202 -13.14 -0.75 14.89
C ASN A 202 -14.23 0.23 14.43
N ILE A 203 -15.34 -0.23 13.83
CA ILE A 203 -16.44 0.62 13.33
C ILE A 203 -17.01 1.56 14.39
N ASN A 204 -17.13 1.09 15.64
CA ASN A 204 -17.65 1.89 16.76
C ASN A 204 -16.77 3.11 17.07
N SER A 205 -15.51 3.13 16.61
CA SER A 205 -14.66 4.30 16.72
C SER A 205 -15.20 5.51 15.96
N LEU A 206 -16.02 5.32 14.91
CA LEU A 206 -16.68 6.42 14.18
C LEU A 206 -17.66 7.19 15.07
N GLU A 207 -18.19 6.60 16.14
CA GLU A 207 -19.07 7.28 17.11
C GLU A 207 -18.34 8.39 17.88
N LYS A 208 -17.00 8.38 17.86
CA LYS A 208 -16.16 9.44 18.46
C LYS A 208 -16.12 10.71 17.62
N LEU A 209 -16.56 10.63 16.36
CA LEU A 209 -16.56 11.76 15.43
C LEU A 209 -17.78 12.65 15.70
N ILE A 210 -17.53 13.93 15.98
CA ILE A 210 -18.58 14.93 16.22
C ILE A 210 -18.51 15.98 15.12
N PRO A 211 -19.41 15.96 14.11
CA PRO A 211 -19.46 17.01 13.10
C PRO A 211 -20.02 18.29 13.70
N LEU A 212 -19.36 19.42 13.44
CA LEU A 212 -19.82 20.76 13.84
C LEU A 212 -19.97 21.63 12.58
N ASP A 213 -21.09 22.34 12.46
CA ASP A 213 -21.28 23.29 11.37
C ASP A 213 -20.37 24.50 11.58
N ALA A 214 -19.44 24.70 10.66
CA ALA A 214 -18.47 25.77 10.74
C ALA A 214 -17.99 26.19 9.36
N ASP A 215 -17.81 27.50 9.19
CA ASP A 215 -17.21 28.10 8.01
C ASP A 215 -16.07 29.04 8.43
N LEU A 216 -14.84 28.61 8.15
CA LEU A 216 -13.64 29.39 8.46
C LEU A 216 -13.61 30.76 7.78
N THR A 217 -14.41 30.96 6.72
CA THR A 217 -14.57 32.26 6.07
C THR A 217 -15.52 33.20 6.80
N GLN A 218 -16.13 32.78 7.92
CA GLN A 218 -16.97 33.61 8.79
C GLN A 218 -16.26 33.96 10.10
N THR A 219 -16.57 35.11 10.68
CA THR A 219 -16.05 35.54 11.99
C THR A 219 -16.51 34.56 13.07
N GLY A 220 -15.67 34.26 14.07
CA GLY A 220 -15.97 33.21 15.04
C GLY A 220 -16.07 31.81 14.43
N LEU A 221 -15.50 31.61 13.23
CA LEU A 221 -15.54 30.36 12.45
C LEU A 221 -16.95 29.91 12.04
N GLY A 222 -17.97 30.78 12.19
CA GLY A 222 -19.37 30.43 11.95
C GLY A 222 -19.95 29.45 12.98
N LEU A 223 -19.27 29.22 14.11
CA LEU A 223 -19.71 28.31 15.15
C LEU A 223 -20.83 28.92 15.99
N SER A 224 -21.71 28.07 16.53
CA SER A 224 -22.66 28.48 17.56
C SER A 224 -21.92 28.80 18.88
N ASN A 225 -22.58 29.56 19.77
CA ASN A 225 -22.03 29.83 21.10
C ASN A 225 -21.83 28.54 21.91
N ASP A 226 -22.74 27.57 21.76
CA ASP A 226 -22.68 26.28 22.47
C ASP A 226 -21.53 25.41 21.95
N ASP A 227 -21.33 25.35 20.63
CA ASP A 227 -20.19 24.63 20.03
C ASP A 227 -18.87 25.28 20.42
N THR A 228 -18.81 26.62 20.42
CA THR A 228 -17.64 27.38 20.85
C THR A 228 -17.27 27.05 22.30
N ALA A 229 -18.25 27.08 23.22
CA ALA A 229 -18.03 26.71 24.61
C ALA A 229 -17.60 25.23 24.77
N THR A 230 -18.21 24.34 23.99
CA THR A 230 -17.87 22.90 23.97
C THR A 230 -16.42 22.68 23.55
N LEU A 231 -15.97 23.36 22.49
CA LEU A 231 -14.59 23.26 22.01
C LEU A 231 -13.60 23.84 23.03
N MET A 232 -13.90 25.01 23.61
CA MET A 232 -13.06 25.65 24.64
C MET A 232 -12.85 24.77 25.87
N ALA A 233 -13.89 24.02 26.27
CA ALA A 233 -13.84 23.17 27.46
C ALA A 233 -13.10 21.83 27.22
N ASN A 234 -13.25 21.24 26.03
CA ASN A 234 -12.91 19.82 25.83
C ASN A 234 -11.69 19.56 24.92
N VAL A 235 -11.32 20.49 24.04
CA VAL A 235 -10.26 20.25 23.04
C VAL A 235 -8.88 20.45 23.64
N SER A 236 -7.99 19.49 23.34
CA SER A 236 -6.58 19.51 23.74
C SER A 236 -5.61 19.47 22.57
N PHE A 237 -6.04 19.01 21.40
CA PHE A 237 -5.21 18.96 20.20
C PHE A 237 -5.96 19.59 19.02
N ILE A 238 -5.29 20.44 18.26
CA ILE A 238 -5.83 21.04 17.03
C ILE A 238 -4.96 20.64 15.85
N PHE A 239 -5.57 20.03 14.84
CA PHE A 239 -4.98 19.86 13.51
C PHE A 239 -5.66 20.80 12.52
N HIS A 240 -4.98 21.88 12.18
CA HIS A 240 -5.50 22.88 11.26
C HIS A 240 -5.09 22.57 9.81
N CYS A 241 -5.82 21.64 9.17
CA CYS A 241 -5.59 21.22 7.78
C CYS A 241 -6.45 21.96 6.74
N ALA A 242 -7.45 22.75 7.15
CA ALA A 242 -8.33 23.45 6.22
C ALA A 242 -7.55 24.43 5.34
N ALA A 243 -7.64 24.23 4.02
CA ALA A 243 -7.16 25.18 3.04
C ALA A 243 -7.87 24.97 1.70
N THR A 244 -7.92 26.02 0.88
CA THR A 244 -8.18 25.82 -0.55
C THR A 244 -6.92 25.31 -1.22
N VAL A 245 -6.99 24.21 -1.97
CA VAL A 245 -5.87 23.68 -2.78
C VAL A 245 -5.99 24.07 -4.25
N ARG A 246 -6.87 25.02 -4.55
CA ARG A 246 -7.08 25.56 -5.89
C ARG A 246 -6.20 26.79 -6.07
N PHE A 247 -5.25 26.69 -7.00
CA PHE A 247 -4.27 27.76 -7.29
C PHE A 247 -4.86 28.94 -8.10
N ASP A 248 -6.13 28.84 -8.50
CA ASP A 248 -6.88 29.86 -9.26
C ASP A 248 -7.94 30.60 -8.42
N GLU A 249 -7.96 30.42 -7.08
CA GLU A 249 -8.94 31.08 -6.22
C GLU A 249 -8.67 32.59 -6.10
N PRO A 250 -9.72 33.43 -6.12
CA PRO A 250 -9.58 34.87 -5.91
C PRO A 250 -8.93 35.18 -4.55
N LEU A 251 -8.14 36.26 -4.49
CA LEU A 251 -7.43 36.69 -3.28
C LEU A 251 -8.32 36.74 -2.04
N ARG A 252 -9.53 37.31 -2.16
CA ARG A 252 -10.48 37.43 -1.05
C ARG A 252 -10.78 36.07 -0.42
N HIS A 253 -11.09 35.07 -1.24
CA HIS A 253 -11.44 33.75 -0.73
C HIS A 253 -10.23 33.05 -0.09
N ALA A 254 -9.07 33.10 -0.74
CA ALA A 254 -7.83 32.51 -0.23
C ALA A 254 -7.40 33.12 1.12
N VAL A 255 -7.41 34.46 1.25
CA VAL A 255 -7.06 35.16 2.50
C VAL A 255 -8.08 34.90 3.60
N LEU A 256 -9.39 34.98 3.30
CA LEU A 256 -10.41 34.75 4.32
C LEU A 256 -10.35 33.31 4.87
N LEU A 257 -10.14 32.33 4.01
CA LEU A 257 -10.08 30.92 4.39
C LEU A 257 -8.76 30.57 5.10
N ASN A 258 -7.61 30.85 4.46
CA ASN A 258 -6.31 30.36 4.90
C ASN A 258 -5.62 31.29 5.90
N THR A 259 -5.92 32.59 5.91
CA THR A 259 -5.24 33.56 6.79
C THR A 259 -6.18 34.03 7.90
N ARG A 260 -7.35 34.59 7.56
CA ARG A 260 -8.31 35.07 8.58
C ARG A 260 -8.93 33.90 9.34
N GLY A 261 -9.27 32.80 8.68
CA GLY A 261 -9.73 31.57 9.33
C GLY A 261 -8.70 31.02 10.33
N THR A 262 -7.40 31.06 10.00
CA THR A 262 -6.34 30.70 10.96
C THR A 262 -6.30 31.67 12.15
N LEU A 263 -6.43 32.98 11.91
CA LEU A 263 -6.47 33.97 12.99
C LEU A 263 -7.66 33.73 13.95
N GLU A 264 -8.87 33.50 13.43
CA GLU A 264 -10.04 33.15 14.23
C GLU A 264 -9.82 31.87 15.04
N LEU A 265 -9.18 30.85 14.43
CA LEU A 265 -8.88 29.60 15.12
C LEU A 265 -7.84 29.79 16.24
N THR A 266 -6.83 30.66 16.05
CA THR A 266 -5.89 31.00 17.13
C THR A 266 -6.57 31.73 18.28
N ARG A 267 -7.57 32.58 18.00
CA ARG A 267 -8.37 33.26 19.02
C ARG A 267 -9.21 32.26 19.82
N LEU A 268 -9.82 31.27 19.15
CA LEU A 268 -10.51 30.18 19.84
C LEU A 268 -9.54 29.37 20.70
N ALA A 269 -8.40 28.99 20.14
CA ALA A 269 -7.37 28.19 20.81
C ALA A 269 -6.80 28.87 22.06
N ALA A 270 -6.63 30.19 22.05
CA ALA A 270 -6.17 30.97 23.20
C ALA A 270 -7.11 30.92 24.41
N ASN A 271 -8.37 30.55 24.19
CA ASN A 271 -9.38 30.40 25.24
C ASN A 271 -9.66 28.92 25.59
N MET A 272 -8.90 27.96 25.05
CA MET A 272 -9.06 26.55 25.38
C MET A 272 -8.37 26.21 26.71
N ASN A 273 -9.08 25.50 27.59
CA ASN A 273 -8.61 25.24 28.95
C ASN A 273 -7.43 24.26 29.02
N ASN A 274 -7.34 23.34 28.05
CA ASN A 274 -6.42 22.19 28.11
C ASN A 274 -5.64 21.99 26.80
N LEU A 275 -5.38 23.06 26.05
CA LEU A 275 -4.67 22.96 24.77
C LEU A 275 -3.21 22.51 25.01
N GLN A 276 -2.86 21.36 24.44
CA GLN A 276 -1.54 20.75 24.50
C GLN A 276 -0.74 20.95 23.21
N ALA A 277 -1.40 20.90 22.05
CA ALA A 277 -0.74 21.16 20.77
C ALA A 277 -1.69 21.77 19.72
N PHE A 278 -1.18 22.74 18.97
CA PHE A 278 -1.79 23.30 17.77
C PHE A 278 -0.86 23.06 16.58
N VAL A 279 -1.23 22.17 15.66
CA VAL A 279 -0.47 21.93 14.43
C VAL A 279 -1.13 22.67 13.27
N HIS A 280 -0.46 23.71 12.77
CA HIS A 280 -0.87 24.41 11.55
C HIS A 280 -0.25 23.76 10.33
N VAL A 281 -1.09 23.28 9.40
CA VAL A 281 -0.60 22.74 8.13
C VAL A 281 -0.44 23.87 7.12
N SER A 282 0.81 24.20 6.82
CA SER A 282 1.21 25.10 5.74
C SER A 282 1.58 24.28 4.49
N THR A 283 2.58 24.71 3.73
CA THR A 283 3.15 23.99 2.58
C THR A 283 4.63 24.31 2.49
N ALA A 284 5.46 23.36 2.05
CA ALA A 284 6.87 23.59 1.80
C ALA A 284 7.10 24.74 0.80
N PHE A 285 6.13 24.97 -0.09
CA PHE A 285 6.16 26.01 -1.10
C PHE A 285 5.63 27.38 -0.64
N SER A 286 5.50 27.62 0.68
CA SER A 286 4.99 28.89 1.20
C SER A 286 5.94 30.08 0.92
N ASN A 287 7.21 29.79 0.62
CA ASN A 287 8.26 30.76 0.31
C ASN A 287 8.96 30.40 -1.02
N PRO A 288 8.22 30.39 -2.14
CA PRO A 288 8.65 29.79 -3.39
C PRO A 288 9.68 30.65 -4.15
N ASP A 289 9.82 31.92 -3.76
CA ASP A 289 10.84 32.86 -4.23
C ASP A 289 12.26 32.50 -3.76
N ARG A 290 12.38 31.56 -2.82
CA ARG A 290 13.65 31.09 -2.27
C ARG A 290 13.91 29.66 -2.72
N LEU A 291 15.01 29.41 -3.42
CA LEU A 291 15.37 28.04 -3.86
C LEU A 291 15.85 27.15 -2.71
N LEU A 292 16.40 27.74 -1.65
CA LEU A 292 16.73 27.05 -0.40
C LEU A 292 15.72 27.48 0.66
N VAL A 293 14.94 26.53 1.17
CA VAL A 293 13.91 26.76 2.18
C VAL A 293 14.28 26.01 3.46
N GLU A 294 14.43 26.76 4.54
CA GLU A 294 14.80 26.27 5.86
C GLU A 294 13.57 26.11 6.77
N GLU A 295 13.74 25.43 7.89
CA GLU A 295 12.71 25.24 8.92
C GLU A 295 12.62 26.44 9.86
N ILE A 296 12.38 27.61 9.27
CA ILE A 296 12.13 28.87 9.96
C ILE A 296 10.90 29.56 9.37
N VAL A 297 10.30 30.47 10.15
CA VAL A 297 9.28 31.38 9.65
C VAL A 297 9.98 32.57 9.00
N TYR A 298 9.70 32.78 7.72
CA TYR A 298 10.26 33.89 6.95
C TYR A 298 9.38 35.15 7.12
N PRO A 299 9.94 36.36 6.90
CA PRO A 299 9.15 37.58 6.88
C PRO A 299 8.00 37.47 5.86
N PRO A 300 6.77 37.86 6.24
CA PRO A 300 5.61 37.70 5.38
C PRO A 300 5.67 38.68 4.19
N PRO A 301 5.02 38.35 3.05
CA PRO A 301 5.04 39.21 1.86
C PRO A 301 4.31 40.56 2.04
N ALA A 302 3.41 40.63 3.03
CA ALA A 302 2.64 41.79 3.44
C ALA A 302 2.20 41.64 4.91
N ASP A 303 1.72 42.74 5.51
CA ASP A 303 1.09 42.70 6.82
C ASP A 303 -0.28 41.99 6.74
N TYR A 304 -0.44 40.88 7.46
CA TYR A 304 -1.64 40.05 7.33
C TYR A 304 -2.89 40.76 7.86
N GLN A 305 -2.78 41.68 8.83
CA GLN A 305 -3.93 42.40 9.38
C GLN A 305 -4.47 43.41 8.38
N GLN A 306 -3.58 44.17 7.74
CA GLN A 306 -3.95 45.11 6.67
C GLN A 306 -4.56 44.39 5.48
N VAL A 307 -4.00 43.23 5.09
CA VAL A 307 -4.53 42.44 3.97
C VAL A 307 -5.93 41.91 4.30
N ILE A 308 -6.17 41.43 5.52
CA ILE A 308 -7.51 41.00 5.97
C ILE A 308 -8.51 42.16 5.88
N GLN A 309 -8.16 43.32 6.44
CA GLN A 309 -9.03 44.51 6.38
C GLN A 309 -9.35 44.90 4.92
N LEU A 310 -8.35 44.86 4.06
CA LEU A 310 -8.48 45.19 2.64
C LEU A 310 -9.44 44.25 1.90
N VAL A 311 -9.32 42.93 2.09
CA VAL A 311 -10.21 41.96 1.43
C VAL A 311 -11.63 41.93 2.00
N GLU A 312 -11.83 42.39 3.24
CA GLU A 312 -13.16 42.50 3.85
C GLU A 312 -13.91 43.74 3.38
N GLN A 313 -13.21 44.88 3.24
CA GLN A 313 -13.81 46.19 2.92
C GLN A 313 -14.03 46.43 1.42
N LEU A 314 -13.12 45.94 0.56
CA LEU A 314 -13.20 46.19 -0.88
C LEU A 314 -14.06 45.14 -1.58
N ASP A 315 -14.77 45.54 -2.63
CA ASP A 315 -15.48 44.62 -3.52
C ASP A 315 -14.51 43.88 -4.47
N GLN A 316 -15.01 42.81 -5.10
CA GLN A 316 -14.16 41.93 -5.90
C GLN A 316 -13.57 42.64 -7.14
N GLU A 317 -14.31 43.57 -7.74
CA GLU A 317 -13.85 44.34 -8.91
C GLU A 317 -12.68 45.27 -8.56
N THR A 318 -12.70 45.89 -7.37
CA THR A 318 -11.59 46.74 -6.90
C THR A 318 -10.39 45.93 -6.39
N LEU A 319 -10.62 44.71 -5.88
CA LEU A 319 -9.54 43.83 -5.39
C LEU A 319 -8.69 43.24 -6.51
N GLN A 320 -9.26 42.99 -7.69
CA GLN A 320 -8.59 42.27 -8.76
C GLN A 320 -7.30 42.96 -9.28
N PRO A 321 -7.26 44.30 -9.48
CA PRO A 321 -6.02 45.00 -9.82
C PRO A 321 -4.98 44.99 -8.68
N LEU A 322 -5.44 45.02 -7.42
CA LEU A 322 -4.57 45.03 -6.24
C LEU A 322 -3.95 43.65 -5.98
N GLU A 323 -4.63 42.58 -6.36
CA GLU A 323 -4.14 41.20 -6.21
C GLU A 323 -2.75 41.03 -6.85
N GLN A 324 -2.56 41.50 -8.08
CA GLN A 324 -1.25 41.41 -8.75
C GLN A 324 -0.16 42.21 -8.01
N GLN A 325 -0.51 43.38 -7.44
CA GLN A 325 0.43 44.19 -6.68
C GLN A 325 0.81 43.56 -5.33
N LEU A 326 -0.12 42.86 -4.68
CA LEU A 326 0.10 42.18 -3.40
C LEU A 326 0.90 40.89 -3.57
N LEU A 327 0.61 40.10 -4.60
CA LEU A 327 1.32 38.86 -4.89
C LEU A 327 2.80 39.13 -5.20
N LYS A 328 3.14 40.28 -5.80
CA LYS A 328 4.51 40.65 -6.21
C LYS A 328 5.14 39.53 -7.06
N ASN A 329 6.07 38.78 -6.48
CA ASN A 329 6.82 37.69 -7.13
C ASN A 329 6.24 36.30 -6.82
N LEU A 330 5.19 36.21 -6.02
CA LEU A 330 4.58 34.94 -5.64
C LEU A 330 3.68 34.42 -6.76
N PRO A 331 3.68 33.10 -7.02
CA PRO A 331 3.06 32.53 -8.20
C PRO A 331 1.53 32.51 -8.15
N ASN A 332 0.93 32.51 -6.96
CA ASN A 332 -0.52 32.45 -6.78
C ASN A 332 -0.97 32.88 -5.37
N THR A 333 -2.28 33.08 -5.24
CA THR A 333 -2.97 33.46 -4.00
C THR A 333 -2.86 32.42 -2.89
N TYR A 334 -2.79 31.12 -3.25
CA TYR A 334 -2.63 30.04 -2.29
C TYR A 334 -1.34 30.19 -1.47
N VAL A 335 -0.21 30.30 -2.15
CA VAL A 335 1.09 30.43 -1.49
C VAL A 335 1.17 31.72 -0.67
N PHE A 336 0.69 32.83 -1.23
CA PHE A 336 0.60 34.10 -0.53
C PHE A 336 -0.20 33.98 0.78
N SER A 337 -1.39 33.39 0.74
CA SER A 337 -2.23 33.22 1.92
C SER A 337 -1.62 32.29 2.97
N LYS A 338 -0.88 31.24 2.55
CA LYS A 338 -0.15 30.35 3.47
C LYS A 338 1.04 31.05 4.13
N ALA A 339 1.79 31.87 3.40
CA ALA A 339 2.86 32.68 3.99
C ALA A 339 2.33 33.65 5.06
N LEU A 340 1.19 34.30 4.80
CA LEU A 340 0.52 35.15 5.79
C LEU A 340 0.02 34.33 7.00
N ALA A 341 -0.52 33.14 6.78
CA ALA A 341 -1.01 32.25 7.84
C ALA A 341 0.12 31.77 8.76
N GLU A 342 1.31 31.49 8.21
CA GLU A 342 2.49 31.18 9.02
C GLU A 342 2.85 32.33 9.96
N GLN A 343 2.75 33.57 9.50
CA GLN A 343 2.96 34.73 10.36
C GLN A 343 1.94 34.80 11.49
N VAL A 344 0.65 34.54 11.19
CA VAL A 344 -0.41 34.50 12.22
C VAL A 344 -0.06 33.52 13.34
N ILE A 345 0.43 32.32 12.99
CA ILE A 345 0.85 31.31 13.98
C ILE A 345 2.12 31.74 14.70
N TYR A 346 3.10 32.30 13.99
CA TYR A 346 4.34 32.77 14.58
C TYR A 346 4.13 33.86 15.64
N ASP A 347 3.15 34.74 15.44
CA ASP A 347 2.80 35.78 16.41
C ASP A 347 2.14 35.22 17.67
N GLN A 348 1.75 33.94 17.69
CA GLN A 348 1.30 33.22 18.89
C GLN A 348 2.45 32.59 19.68
N LYS A 349 3.71 32.85 19.32
CA LYS A 349 4.89 32.35 20.06
C LYS A 349 4.82 32.71 21.54
N GLY A 350 5.01 31.71 22.40
CA GLY A 350 4.92 31.87 23.86
C GLY A 350 3.49 31.99 24.41
N LEU A 351 2.47 32.10 23.56
CA LEU A 351 1.05 32.13 23.96
C LEU A 351 0.38 30.77 23.73
N LEU A 352 0.63 30.15 22.57
CA LEU A 352 0.08 28.83 22.22
C LEU A 352 1.19 27.79 22.05
N PRO A 353 0.95 26.52 22.44
CA PRO A 353 1.84 25.41 22.09
C PRO A 353 1.61 25.03 20.62
N ALA A 354 2.12 25.85 19.70
CA ALA A 354 1.87 25.69 18.27
C ALA A 354 3.13 25.26 17.49
N ALA A 355 2.90 24.54 16.40
CA ALA A 355 3.91 24.13 15.43
C ALA A 355 3.42 24.35 13.99
N ILE A 356 4.34 24.64 13.08
CA ILE A 356 4.06 24.78 11.65
C ILE A 356 4.57 23.52 10.94
N PHE A 357 3.67 22.81 10.27
CA PHE A 357 3.97 21.63 9.48
C PHE A 357 3.85 21.95 7.99
N ARG A 358 4.92 21.79 7.22
CA ARG A 358 5.03 22.14 5.79
C ARG A 358 5.21 20.88 4.94
N PRO A 359 4.12 20.21 4.51
CA PRO A 359 4.21 19.13 3.53
C PRO A 359 4.58 19.67 2.13
N SER A 360 5.30 18.86 1.35
CA SER A 360 5.47 19.07 -0.09
C SER A 360 4.25 18.59 -0.88
N VAL A 361 4.42 18.18 -2.14
CA VAL A 361 3.30 17.75 -2.97
C VAL A 361 2.84 16.36 -2.54
N VAL A 362 1.70 16.33 -1.86
CA VAL A 362 1.15 15.08 -1.33
C VAL A 362 0.60 14.21 -2.45
N CYS A 363 1.09 12.97 -2.54
CA CYS A 363 0.69 11.97 -3.52
C CYS A 363 -0.14 10.85 -2.84
N PRO A 364 -0.58 9.80 -3.57
CA PRO A 364 -1.29 8.67 -2.98
C PRO A 364 -0.55 8.04 -1.79
N SER A 365 -1.24 7.22 -1.00
CA SER A 365 -0.64 6.52 0.15
C SER A 365 0.34 5.43 -0.27
N LEU A 366 1.42 5.30 0.49
CA LEU A 366 2.41 4.24 0.33
C LEU A 366 1.88 2.89 0.86
N HIS A 367 1.32 2.90 2.07
CA HIS A 367 0.86 1.72 2.78
C HIS A 367 -0.57 1.87 3.33
N GLU A 368 -0.89 3.00 3.96
CA GLU A 368 -2.11 3.15 4.76
C GLU A 368 -2.99 4.33 4.32
N PRO A 369 -4.33 4.28 4.45
CA PRO A 369 -5.13 3.14 4.92
C PRO A 369 -5.17 1.98 3.93
N VAL A 370 -4.98 2.26 2.63
CA VAL A 370 -4.79 1.27 1.57
C VAL A 370 -3.72 1.82 0.62
N PRO A 371 -2.77 1.01 0.10
CA PRO A 371 -1.78 1.48 -0.87
C PRO A 371 -2.43 2.10 -2.11
N GLY A 372 -1.87 3.21 -2.60
CA GLY A 372 -2.34 3.92 -3.79
C GLY A 372 -3.64 4.71 -3.60
N TRP A 373 -4.15 4.85 -2.37
CA TRP A 373 -5.37 5.60 -2.10
C TRP A 373 -5.16 7.09 -2.35
N VAL A 374 -6.09 7.70 -3.11
CA VAL A 374 -6.09 9.13 -3.45
C VAL A 374 -7.52 9.66 -3.54
N ASP A 375 -7.74 10.86 -3.03
CA ASP A 375 -9.08 11.46 -2.97
C ASP A 375 -9.42 12.32 -4.22
N SER A 376 -8.41 12.77 -4.97
CA SER A 376 -8.60 13.54 -6.21
C SER A 376 -7.37 13.52 -7.12
N TYR A 377 -7.56 13.74 -8.43
CA TYR A 377 -6.49 13.85 -9.43
C TYR A 377 -5.91 15.27 -9.54
N ASN A 378 -5.87 16.03 -8.44
CA ASN A 378 -5.28 17.37 -8.46
C ASN A 378 -3.75 17.30 -8.50
N GLY A 379 -3.10 18.37 -8.99
CA GLY A 379 -1.64 18.48 -9.02
C GLY A 379 -0.95 17.51 -10.00
N PRO A 380 0.21 16.93 -9.65
CA PRO A 380 0.98 16.04 -10.53
C PRO A 380 0.20 14.80 -11.00
N MET A 381 -0.73 14.28 -10.19
CA MET A 381 -1.59 13.17 -10.60
C MET A 381 -2.49 13.51 -11.78
N GLY A 382 -2.94 14.77 -11.89
CA GLY A 382 -3.71 15.23 -13.04
C GLY A 382 -2.88 15.34 -14.31
N ILE A 383 -1.60 15.73 -14.18
CA ILE A 383 -0.65 15.71 -15.30
C ILE A 383 -0.42 14.28 -15.75
N LEU A 384 -0.19 13.37 -14.80
CA LEU A 384 0.01 11.93 -15.06
C LEU A 384 -1.21 11.35 -15.79
N VAL A 385 -2.42 11.47 -15.23
CA VAL A 385 -3.65 10.97 -15.84
C VAL A 385 -3.93 11.60 -17.20
N GLY A 386 -3.70 12.90 -17.36
CA GLY A 386 -3.86 13.59 -18.64
C GLY A 386 -2.90 13.08 -19.71
N ALA A 387 -1.64 12.84 -19.35
CA ALA A 387 -0.59 12.29 -20.21
C ALA A 387 -0.91 10.83 -20.59
N SER A 388 -1.28 10.03 -19.59
CA SER A 388 -1.69 8.64 -19.71
C SER A 388 -2.93 8.45 -20.61
N THR A 389 -3.97 9.27 -20.47
CA THR A 389 -5.18 9.24 -21.34
C THR A 389 -4.96 9.85 -22.73
N GLY A 390 -3.77 10.41 -22.98
CA GLY A 390 -3.38 11.05 -24.22
C GLY A 390 -3.98 12.44 -24.45
N VAL A 391 -4.84 12.93 -23.55
CA VAL A 391 -5.45 14.27 -23.65
C VAL A 391 -4.42 15.38 -23.49
N LEU A 392 -3.36 15.12 -22.71
CA LEU A 392 -2.24 16.00 -22.50
C LEU A 392 -1.02 15.51 -23.28
N ARG A 393 -0.50 16.35 -24.20
CA ARG A 393 0.63 16.01 -25.10
C ARG A 393 1.83 16.93 -24.91
N SER A 394 1.64 18.12 -24.38
CA SER A 394 2.68 19.12 -24.18
C SER A 394 2.44 19.84 -22.87
N VAL A 395 3.44 19.83 -21.99
CA VAL A 395 3.44 20.60 -20.75
C VAL A 395 4.59 21.59 -20.79
N ARG A 396 4.32 22.82 -20.36
CA ARG A 396 5.33 23.84 -20.17
C ARG A 396 6.06 23.55 -18.86
N GLY A 397 7.31 23.13 -18.94
CA GLY A 397 8.02 22.59 -17.79
C GLY A 397 9.44 22.15 -18.12
N ASP A 398 10.31 22.07 -17.12
CA ASP A 398 11.65 21.53 -17.28
C ASP A 398 11.69 20.09 -16.76
N GLY A 399 11.63 19.13 -17.69
CA GLY A 399 11.53 17.71 -17.39
C GLY A 399 12.71 17.14 -16.59
N ASN A 400 13.84 17.83 -16.55
CA ASN A 400 15.04 17.42 -15.81
C ASN A 400 15.06 17.91 -14.35
N ARG A 401 14.08 18.73 -13.94
CA ARG A 401 13.96 19.20 -12.56
C ARG A 401 13.38 18.13 -11.66
N ARG A 402 13.87 18.08 -10.42
CA ARG A 402 13.32 17.18 -9.40
C ARG A 402 11.93 17.63 -8.97
N ILE A 403 11.06 16.65 -8.77
CA ILE A 403 9.75 16.82 -8.15
C ILE A 403 9.80 16.24 -6.75
N ASP A 404 9.23 16.96 -5.77
CA ASP A 404 9.10 16.50 -4.39
C ASP A 404 7.72 15.90 -4.17
N LEU A 405 7.64 14.56 -4.14
CA LEU A 405 6.42 13.79 -3.96
C LEU A 405 6.40 13.15 -2.57
N LEU A 406 5.36 13.40 -1.80
CA LEU A 406 5.23 12.91 -0.42
C LEU A 406 3.99 12.02 -0.28
N PRO A 407 4.12 10.72 0.01
CA PRO A 407 2.97 9.88 0.28
C PRO A 407 2.14 10.40 1.46
N VAL A 408 0.81 10.34 1.32
CA VAL A 408 -0.10 10.97 2.31
C VAL A 408 0.03 10.36 3.71
N ASP A 409 0.25 9.05 3.81
CA ASP A 409 0.44 8.36 5.09
C ASP A 409 1.75 8.74 5.79
N ILE A 410 2.84 8.91 5.05
CA ILE A 410 4.10 9.46 5.58
C ILE A 410 3.86 10.88 6.12
N ALA A 411 3.12 11.71 5.38
CA ALA A 411 2.77 13.06 5.82
C ALA A 411 1.91 13.05 7.11
N ILE A 412 0.94 12.14 7.21
CA ILE A 412 0.07 12.02 8.38
C ILE A 412 0.84 11.51 9.60
N ASN A 413 1.70 10.50 9.43
CA ASN A 413 2.54 9.98 10.52
C ASN A 413 3.46 11.06 11.07
N ALA A 414 4.10 11.84 10.20
CA ALA A 414 4.90 13.00 10.58
C ALA A 414 4.07 14.04 11.32
N MET A 415 2.87 14.38 10.83
CA MET A 415 2.01 15.39 11.43
C MET A 415 1.53 15.02 12.84
N ILE A 416 1.13 13.77 13.05
CA ILE A 416 0.74 13.25 14.38
C ILE A 416 1.95 13.29 15.33
N SER A 417 3.12 12.92 14.83
CA SER A 417 4.38 12.96 15.61
C SER A 417 4.79 14.40 15.96
N VAL A 418 4.52 15.38 15.09
CA VAL A 418 4.71 16.81 15.38
C VAL A 418 3.78 17.26 16.51
N ALA A 419 2.51 16.83 16.51
CA ALA A 419 1.58 17.15 17.60
C ALA A 419 2.06 16.55 18.94
N TRP A 420 2.49 15.29 18.92
CA TRP A 420 3.09 14.62 20.07
C TRP A 420 4.31 15.38 20.61
N ASN A 421 5.24 15.75 19.73
CA ASN A 421 6.43 16.48 20.12
C ASN A 421 6.10 17.87 20.67
N THR A 422 5.13 18.57 20.08
CA THR A 422 4.70 19.91 20.52
C THR A 422 4.09 19.86 21.93
N ALA A 423 3.36 18.80 22.25
CA ALA A 423 2.76 18.62 23.58
C ALA A 423 3.79 18.22 24.64
N ASN A 424 4.80 17.40 24.29
CA ASN A 424 5.87 17.01 25.22
C ASN A 424 6.93 18.11 25.41
N ASN A 425 7.25 18.84 24.34
CA ASN A 425 8.27 19.88 24.35
C ASN A 425 7.62 21.26 24.24
N LYS A 426 7.44 21.92 25.40
CA LYS A 426 6.97 23.32 25.48
C LYS A 426 8.04 24.27 24.95
N CYS A 427 8.20 24.32 23.64
CA CYS A 427 9.17 25.17 22.97
C CYS A 427 8.86 26.65 23.18
N LYS A 428 9.89 27.45 23.48
CA LYS A 428 9.77 28.91 23.59
C LYS A 428 9.53 29.61 22.25
N SER A 429 9.79 28.91 21.15
CA SER A 429 9.59 29.36 19.76
C SER A 429 8.67 28.38 19.04
N ILE A 430 7.98 28.84 17.99
CA ILE A 430 7.18 27.97 17.11
C ILE A 430 8.12 27.12 16.25
N PRO A 431 8.22 25.79 16.44
CA PRO A 431 9.00 24.94 15.56
C PRO A 431 8.34 24.83 14.19
N VAL A 432 9.17 24.73 13.16
CA VAL A 432 8.74 24.51 11.77
C VAL A 432 9.31 23.17 11.32
N TYR A 433 8.48 22.38 10.63
CA TYR A 433 8.87 21.08 10.09
C TYR A 433 8.62 21.04 8.59
N ASN A 434 9.67 20.92 7.79
CA ASN A 434 9.56 20.71 6.35
C ASN A 434 9.45 19.20 6.11
N CYS A 435 8.26 18.72 5.74
CA CYS A 435 8.01 17.32 5.39
C CYS A 435 8.11 17.17 3.87
N THR A 436 9.30 16.79 3.42
CA THR A 436 9.71 16.84 2.01
C THR A 436 10.62 15.65 1.72
N THR A 437 10.48 15.03 0.55
CA THR A 437 11.24 13.83 0.18
C THR A 437 12.39 14.14 -0.78
N SER A 438 12.49 15.33 -1.39
CA SER A 438 13.46 15.61 -2.46
C SER A 438 14.94 15.49 -2.08
N SER A 439 15.27 15.53 -0.78
CA SER A 439 16.64 15.30 -0.28
C SER A 439 16.97 13.82 -0.03
N GLU A 440 15.99 12.94 -0.19
CA GLU A 440 15.99 11.51 0.18
C GLU A 440 15.59 10.64 -1.02
N MET A 441 14.50 11.01 -1.68
CA MET A 441 13.88 10.39 -2.84
C MET A 441 13.92 11.38 -4.02
N SER A 442 14.95 11.25 -4.86
CA SER A 442 15.17 12.15 -6.00
C SER A 442 14.60 11.56 -7.29
N ILE A 443 13.45 12.07 -7.74
CA ILE A 443 12.87 11.76 -9.06
C ILE A 443 12.68 13.05 -9.88
N THR A 444 12.99 12.99 -11.17
CA THR A 444 12.73 14.09 -12.12
C THR A 444 11.35 13.98 -12.75
N TRP A 445 10.81 15.09 -13.27
CA TRP A 445 9.55 15.07 -14.01
C TRP A 445 9.53 14.10 -15.20
N ASN A 446 10.63 13.99 -15.95
CA ASN A 446 10.74 13.05 -17.07
C ASN A 446 10.70 11.60 -16.59
N GLN A 447 11.40 11.27 -15.50
CA GLN A 447 11.33 9.94 -14.91
C GLN A 447 9.93 9.63 -14.39
N PHE A 448 9.28 10.58 -13.73
CA PHE A 448 7.90 10.43 -13.24
C PHE A 448 6.90 10.19 -14.39
N LEU A 449 7.02 10.95 -15.48
CA LEU A 449 6.20 10.75 -16.68
C LEU A 449 6.49 9.42 -17.38
N GLU A 450 7.76 9.00 -17.47
CA GLU A 450 8.10 7.71 -18.10
C GLU A 450 7.63 6.53 -17.24
N LEU A 451 7.76 6.59 -15.91
CA LEU A 451 7.15 5.60 -15.02
C LEU A 451 5.64 5.53 -15.25
N GLY A 452 4.95 6.68 -15.26
CA GLY A 452 3.52 6.74 -15.59
C GLY A 452 3.18 6.16 -16.96
N ARG A 453 4.05 6.35 -17.96
CA ARG A 453 3.89 5.81 -19.31
C ARG A 453 4.08 4.29 -19.31
N LEU A 454 5.11 3.78 -18.64
CA LEU A 454 5.36 2.35 -18.51
C LEU A 454 4.20 1.66 -17.80
N GLU A 455 3.75 2.19 -16.67
CA GLU A 455 2.58 1.69 -15.95
C GLU A 455 1.32 1.72 -16.79
N TYR A 456 1.10 2.81 -17.51
CA TYR A 456 -0.06 2.91 -18.39
C TYR A 456 0.01 1.89 -19.54
N MET A 457 1.19 1.65 -20.13
CA MET A 457 1.33 0.65 -21.19
C MET A 457 1.03 -0.77 -20.67
N GLN A 458 1.20 -0.99 -19.36
CA GLN A 458 0.82 -2.23 -18.68
C GLN A 458 -0.68 -2.25 -18.33
N CYS A 459 -1.26 -1.11 -17.95
CA CYS A 459 -2.68 -0.98 -17.62
C CYS A 459 -3.33 0.26 -18.29
N PRO A 460 -3.67 0.20 -19.60
CA PRO A 460 -4.25 1.35 -20.28
C PRO A 460 -5.65 1.67 -19.76
N SER A 461 -5.96 2.96 -19.61
CA SER A 461 -7.30 3.43 -19.23
C SER A 461 -8.33 3.13 -20.33
N LEU A 462 -9.61 3.14 -19.96
CA LEU A 462 -10.73 3.05 -20.89
C LEU A 462 -11.02 4.39 -21.60
N ASP A 463 -10.69 5.49 -20.94
CA ASP A 463 -11.01 6.86 -21.37
C ASP A 463 -9.90 7.47 -22.26
N VAL A 464 -9.22 6.62 -23.03
CA VAL A 464 -8.14 7.03 -23.93
C VAL A 464 -8.74 7.84 -25.07
N ILE A 465 -8.34 9.09 -25.20
CA ILE A 465 -8.72 9.88 -26.37
C ILE A 465 -7.68 9.66 -27.47
N TRP A 466 -6.39 9.73 -27.13
CA TRP A 466 -5.26 9.56 -28.04
C TRP A 466 -4.22 8.63 -27.44
N TYR A 467 -3.33 8.11 -28.29
CA TYR A 467 -2.23 7.30 -27.80
C TYR A 467 -1.45 8.05 -26.68
N PRO A 468 -1.15 7.38 -25.55
CA PRO A 468 -0.49 7.99 -24.40
C PRO A 468 0.81 8.67 -24.76
N GLY A 469 1.16 9.68 -23.99
CA GLY A 469 2.45 10.35 -24.12
C GLY A 469 2.40 11.65 -23.36
N GLY A 470 2.96 12.70 -23.95
CA GLY A 470 3.16 13.94 -23.22
C GLY A 470 4.64 14.17 -22.97
N SER A 471 5.10 15.35 -23.34
CA SER A 471 6.48 15.78 -23.11
C SER A 471 6.49 17.12 -22.41
N MET A 472 7.47 17.30 -21.52
CA MET A 472 7.75 18.59 -20.91
C MET A 472 8.74 19.38 -21.75
N HIS A 473 8.48 20.68 -21.93
CA HIS A 473 9.33 21.55 -22.74
C HIS A 473 9.69 22.85 -22.00
N SER A 474 10.99 23.04 -21.78
CA SER A 474 11.59 24.22 -21.14
C SER A 474 11.66 25.44 -22.06
N SER A 475 11.40 25.29 -23.37
CA SER A 475 11.17 26.40 -24.32
C SER A 475 9.68 26.69 -24.59
N LEU A 476 9.25 27.95 -24.41
CA LEU A 476 7.84 28.36 -24.56
C LEU A 476 7.39 28.18 -26.01
N LEU A 477 8.26 28.53 -26.97
CA LEU A 477 7.98 28.37 -28.39
C LEU A 477 7.72 26.89 -28.74
N VAL A 478 8.59 25.99 -28.27
CA VAL A 478 8.43 24.54 -28.51
C VAL A 478 7.14 24.04 -27.86
N HIS A 479 6.87 24.43 -26.61
CA HIS A 479 5.63 24.07 -25.93
C HIS A 479 4.40 24.52 -26.73
N LEU A 480 4.36 25.77 -27.19
CA LEU A 480 3.24 26.35 -27.94
C LEU A 480 3.04 25.66 -29.29
N VAL A 481 4.12 25.39 -30.03
CA VAL A 481 4.07 24.63 -31.29
C VAL A 481 3.50 23.23 -31.03
N CYS A 482 4.04 22.49 -30.08
CA CYS A 482 3.55 21.16 -29.71
C CYS A 482 2.09 21.20 -29.22
N PHE A 483 1.72 22.18 -28.39
CA PHE A 483 0.36 22.35 -27.89
C PHE A 483 -0.62 22.62 -29.03
N MET A 484 -0.28 23.52 -29.95
CA MET A 484 -1.13 23.81 -31.11
C MET A 484 -1.27 22.59 -32.02
N CYS A 485 -0.16 21.97 -32.41
CA CYS A 485 -0.17 20.86 -33.36
C CYS A 485 -0.70 19.54 -32.78
N LEU A 486 -0.43 19.24 -31.50
CA LEU A 486 -0.73 17.94 -30.89
C LEU A 486 -1.94 17.96 -29.95
N GLN A 487 -2.43 19.13 -29.52
CA GLN A 487 -3.63 19.24 -28.66
C GLN A 487 -4.73 20.08 -29.29
N MET A 488 -4.46 21.36 -29.58
CA MET A 488 -5.53 22.30 -29.92
C MET A 488 -6.12 22.07 -31.31
N ILE A 489 -5.29 21.94 -32.35
CA ILE A 489 -5.75 21.68 -33.72
C ILE A 489 -6.50 20.34 -33.81
N PRO A 490 -5.96 19.21 -33.29
CA PRO A 490 -6.70 17.95 -33.24
C PRO A 490 -8.04 18.05 -32.49
N ALA A 491 -8.08 18.80 -31.38
CA ALA A 491 -9.32 19.02 -30.64
C ALA A 491 -10.37 19.80 -31.44
N ILE A 492 -9.96 20.83 -32.19
CA ILE A 492 -10.86 21.61 -33.06
C ILE A 492 -11.41 20.73 -34.17
N ILE A 493 -10.58 19.91 -34.81
CA ILE A 493 -11.01 18.98 -35.87
C ILE A 493 -12.02 17.97 -35.32
N PHE A 494 -11.74 17.39 -34.15
CA PHE A 494 -12.63 16.45 -33.49
C PHE A 494 -13.98 17.08 -33.13
N ASP A 495 -13.97 18.28 -32.52
CA ASP A 495 -15.18 19.00 -32.15
C ASP A 495 -15.99 19.45 -33.40
N ALA A 496 -15.32 19.79 -34.50
CA ALA A 496 -15.99 20.06 -35.78
C ALA A 496 -16.67 18.79 -36.34
N ALA A 497 -16.01 17.62 -36.28
CA ALA A 497 -16.61 16.35 -36.69
C ALA A 497 -17.84 15.98 -35.83
N LEU A 498 -17.77 16.21 -34.51
CA LEU A 498 -18.92 16.05 -33.62
C LEU A 498 -20.06 17.00 -34.01
N PHE A 499 -19.76 18.26 -34.27
CA PHE A 499 -20.74 19.26 -34.69
C PHE A 499 -21.46 18.85 -35.98
N PHE A 500 -20.72 18.45 -37.02
CA PHE A 500 -21.32 17.96 -38.27
C PHE A 500 -22.10 16.66 -38.09
N SER A 501 -21.72 15.83 -37.11
CA SER A 501 -22.45 14.62 -36.71
C SER A 501 -23.63 14.89 -35.76
N ARG A 502 -23.99 16.17 -35.54
CA ARG A 502 -25.04 16.62 -34.60
C ARG A 502 -24.83 16.15 -33.15
N ARG A 503 -23.59 15.93 -32.75
CA ARG A 503 -23.18 15.64 -31.36
C ARG A 503 -22.61 16.89 -30.72
N LYS A 504 -22.71 17.01 -29.39
CA LYS A 504 -22.24 18.18 -28.64
C LYS A 504 -20.70 18.24 -28.61
N PRO A 505 -20.06 19.29 -29.16
CA PRO A 505 -18.60 19.47 -29.08
C PRO A 505 -18.13 19.69 -27.65
N TRP A 506 -17.00 19.12 -27.25
CA TRP A 506 -16.53 19.17 -25.86
C TRP A 506 -15.00 19.19 -25.69
N LEU A 507 -14.22 18.70 -26.65
CA LEU A 507 -12.78 18.49 -26.47
C LEU A 507 -12.01 19.82 -26.42
N VAL A 508 -12.40 20.83 -27.19
CA VAL A 508 -11.79 22.17 -27.12
C VAL A 508 -12.04 22.81 -25.74
N ARG A 509 -13.23 22.60 -25.17
CA ARG A 509 -13.56 23.10 -23.82
C ARG A 509 -12.70 22.42 -22.76
N LEU A 510 -12.47 21.11 -22.90
CA LEU A 510 -11.55 20.37 -22.03
C LEU A 510 -10.10 20.87 -22.16
N GLN A 511 -9.59 21.04 -23.39
CA GLN A 511 -8.22 21.53 -23.63
C GLN A 511 -8.00 22.93 -23.06
N LYS A 512 -8.98 23.83 -23.15
CA LYS A 512 -8.93 25.16 -22.49
C LYS A 512 -8.82 25.03 -20.97
N LYS A 513 -9.58 24.11 -20.36
CA LYS A 513 -9.53 23.85 -18.92
C LYS A 513 -8.14 23.33 -18.50
N ILE A 514 -7.60 22.36 -19.26
CA ILE A 514 -6.26 21.80 -19.03
C ILE A 514 -5.19 22.89 -19.15
N TYR A 515 -5.22 23.69 -20.21
CA TYR A 515 -4.26 24.79 -20.40
C TYR A 515 -4.28 25.78 -19.23
N ASN A 516 -5.46 26.19 -18.77
CA ASN A 516 -5.58 27.11 -17.64
C ASN A 516 -5.02 26.50 -16.35
N ILE A 517 -5.27 25.21 -16.07
CA ILE A 517 -4.72 24.51 -14.90
C ILE A 517 -3.20 24.38 -15.00
N LEU A 518 -2.66 24.03 -16.16
CA LEU A 518 -1.21 23.91 -16.34
C LEU A 518 -0.49 25.25 -16.18
N LYS A 519 -1.12 26.34 -16.63
CA LYS A 519 -0.58 27.68 -16.46
C LYS A 519 -0.48 28.09 -14.99
N THR A 520 -1.41 27.66 -14.12
CA THR A 520 -1.34 27.99 -12.69
C THR A 520 -0.28 27.21 -11.93
N VAL A 521 0.17 26.06 -12.45
CA VAL A 521 1.26 25.26 -11.88
C VAL A 521 2.60 25.44 -12.57
N GLU A 522 2.66 26.13 -13.73
CA GLU A 522 3.86 26.30 -14.56
C GLU A 522 5.08 26.73 -13.74
N PHE A 523 4.90 27.68 -12.83
CA PHE A 523 5.97 28.17 -11.97
C PHE A 523 6.63 27.05 -11.15
N PHE A 524 5.87 26.09 -10.63
CA PHE A 524 6.40 24.96 -9.86
C PHE A 524 7.03 23.87 -10.73
N VAL A 525 6.52 23.69 -11.95
CA VAL A 525 7.09 22.72 -12.91
C VAL A 525 8.40 23.25 -13.54
N MET A 526 8.60 24.57 -13.57
CA MET A 526 9.78 25.22 -14.14
C MET A 526 10.94 25.40 -13.15
N ASN A 527 10.69 25.26 -11.85
CA ASN A 527 11.66 25.52 -10.79
C ASN A 527 11.88 24.29 -9.91
N GLU A 528 12.98 24.29 -9.17
CA GLU A 528 13.36 23.22 -8.25
C GLU A 528 13.81 23.84 -6.94
N TRP A 529 13.42 23.22 -5.83
CA TRP A 529 13.72 23.67 -4.48
C TRP A 529 14.56 22.66 -3.73
N THR A 530 15.34 23.16 -2.78
CA THR A 530 16.01 22.37 -1.75
C THR A 530 15.40 22.72 -0.41
N PHE A 531 14.75 21.74 0.22
CA PHE A 531 14.17 21.88 1.53
C PHE A 531 15.11 21.29 2.58
N LYS A 532 15.45 22.06 3.62
CA LYS A 532 16.11 21.53 4.82
C LYS A 532 15.02 20.97 5.74
N ASN A 533 15.20 19.72 6.19
CA ASN A 533 14.25 18.99 7.05
C ASN A 533 14.93 18.49 8.36
N THR A 534 15.84 19.29 8.91
CA THR A 534 16.67 18.93 10.08
C THR A 534 15.83 18.66 11.32
N ASN A 535 14.83 19.48 11.62
CA ASN A 535 13.90 19.33 12.73
C ASN A 535 13.05 18.06 12.57
N LEU A 536 12.58 17.78 11.35
CA LEU A 536 11.82 16.55 11.07
C LEU A 536 12.69 15.30 11.25
N ARG A 537 13.93 15.30 10.77
CA ARG A 537 14.86 14.19 10.99
C ARG A 537 15.20 13.99 12.45
N HIS A 538 15.40 15.08 13.20
CA HIS A 538 15.59 15.01 14.64
C HIS A 538 14.37 14.39 15.33
N LEU A 539 13.15 14.80 14.95
CA LEU A 539 11.91 14.22 15.48
C LEU A 539 11.82 12.71 15.23
N LEU A 540 12.20 12.23 14.05
CA LEU A 540 12.24 10.79 13.75
C LEU A 540 13.14 10.01 14.73
N THR A 541 14.29 10.59 15.11
CA THR A 541 15.21 9.96 16.08
C THR A 541 14.65 9.95 17.51
N GLN A 542 13.79 10.91 17.85
CA GLN A 542 13.15 11.03 19.16
C GLN A 542 11.93 10.12 19.33
N LEU A 543 11.38 9.54 18.24
CA LEU A 543 10.24 8.64 18.35
C LEU A 543 10.54 7.47 19.30
N PRO A 544 9.62 7.19 20.25
CA PRO A 544 9.73 6.03 21.12
C PRO A 544 9.85 4.74 20.30
N PRO A 545 10.69 3.78 20.68
CA PRO A 545 10.91 2.56 19.90
C PRO A 545 9.64 1.80 19.51
N LYS A 546 8.61 1.83 20.38
CA LYS A 546 7.32 1.16 20.14
C LYS A 546 6.41 1.85 19.11
N ASP A 547 6.68 3.14 18.82
CA ASP A 547 5.88 3.96 17.91
C ASP A 547 6.51 4.08 16.52
N ARG A 548 7.78 3.69 16.37
CA ARG A 548 8.55 3.87 15.13
C ARG A 548 7.94 3.15 13.92
N ASP A 549 7.34 1.99 14.12
CA ASP A 549 6.68 1.25 13.03
C ASP A 549 5.30 1.85 12.71
N THR A 550 4.50 2.15 13.73
CA THR A 550 3.13 2.66 13.57
C THR A 550 3.08 4.08 13.00
N PHE A 551 4.00 4.94 13.44
CA PHE A 551 4.10 6.34 13.02
C PHE A 551 5.40 6.58 12.24
N ASN A 552 5.81 5.61 11.42
CA ASN A 552 6.99 5.78 10.56
C ASN A 552 6.74 6.88 9.52
N PHE A 553 7.67 7.83 9.42
CA PHE A 553 7.68 8.84 8.36
C PHE A 553 9.07 9.01 7.74
N ASP A 554 9.93 7.99 7.83
CA ASP A 554 11.22 7.95 7.14
C ASP A 554 11.02 7.71 5.64
N ALA A 555 11.28 8.73 4.83
CA ALA A 555 11.19 8.64 3.38
C ALA A 555 12.51 8.22 2.70
N ALA A 556 13.60 8.02 3.47
CA ALA A 556 14.92 7.70 2.91
C ALA A 556 15.00 6.35 2.19
N ASN A 557 14.14 5.40 2.55
CA ASN A 557 14.15 4.04 2.01
C ASN A 557 12.96 3.74 1.08
N ILE A 558 12.23 4.76 0.62
CA ILE A 558 11.13 4.55 -0.33
C ILE A 558 11.71 4.25 -1.72
N ASP A 559 11.57 3.01 -2.18
CA ASP A 559 11.79 2.66 -3.57
C ASP A 559 10.60 3.14 -4.40
N VAL A 560 10.80 4.19 -5.20
CA VAL A 560 9.75 4.81 -6.03
C VAL A 560 9.24 3.85 -7.10
N GLU A 561 10.11 2.98 -7.61
CA GLU A 561 9.75 1.99 -8.62
C GLU A 561 8.91 0.88 -7.97
N GLU A 562 9.28 0.41 -6.78
CA GLU A 562 8.51 -0.57 -6.01
C GLU A 562 7.15 -0.02 -5.52
N TYR A 563 7.11 1.24 -5.10
CA TYR A 563 5.90 1.94 -4.66
C TYR A 563 4.81 2.00 -5.74
N VAL A 564 5.24 2.18 -6.99
CA VAL A 564 4.36 2.22 -8.16
C VAL A 564 3.96 0.80 -8.62
N LYS A 565 4.86 -0.19 -8.48
CA LYS A 565 4.68 -1.58 -8.94
C LYS A 565 3.86 -2.48 -8.01
N ASN A 566 3.83 -2.20 -6.70
CA ASN A 566 3.27 -3.08 -5.66
C ASN A 566 1.73 -3.22 -5.66
N TRP A 567 1.03 -2.94 -6.77
CA TRP A 567 -0.44 -2.88 -6.80
C TRP A 567 -1.14 -4.15 -7.30
N SER A 568 -0.43 -5.25 -7.62
CA SER A 568 -1.04 -6.50 -8.14
C SER A 568 -0.66 -7.75 -7.34
N CYS A 569 -1.63 -8.48 -6.80
CA CYS A 569 -1.48 -9.81 -6.18
C CYS A 569 -2.49 -10.79 -6.79
N VAL A 570 -1.99 -11.93 -7.27
CA VAL A 570 -2.80 -12.89 -8.04
C VAL A 570 -3.03 -14.17 -7.24
N LEU A 571 -4.24 -14.71 -7.24
CA LEU A 571 -4.54 -16.07 -6.82
C LEU A 571 -4.72 -16.98 -8.04
N VAL A 572 -4.03 -18.11 -8.07
CA VAL A 572 -4.20 -19.15 -9.09
C VAL A 572 -4.65 -20.45 -8.44
N THR A 573 -5.84 -20.93 -8.81
CA THR A 573 -6.26 -22.30 -8.47
C THR A 573 -5.91 -23.25 -9.61
N GLY A 574 -5.59 -24.52 -9.31
CA GLY A 574 -5.16 -25.46 -10.34
C GLY A 574 -3.74 -25.20 -10.85
N ALA A 575 -2.94 -24.43 -10.10
CA ALA A 575 -1.56 -24.07 -10.43
C ALA A 575 -0.63 -25.26 -10.66
N THR A 576 -0.95 -26.44 -10.11
CA THR A 576 -0.17 -27.67 -10.30
C THR A 576 -0.54 -28.44 -11.58
N GLY A 577 -1.57 -27.99 -12.31
CA GLY A 577 -2.00 -28.58 -13.59
C GLY A 577 -1.28 -27.98 -14.80
N PHE A 578 -1.55 -28.51 -15.98
CA PHE A 578 -0.86 -28.14 -17.23
C PHE A 578 -0.95 -26.63 -17.53
N VAL A 579 -2.17 -26.10 -17.70
CA VAL A 579 -2.39 -24.68 -17.98
C VAL A 579 -1.94 -23.81 -16.80
N GLY A 580 -2.20 -24.24 -15.56
CA GLY A 580 -1.82 -23.51 -14.35
C GLY A 580 -0.31 -23.30 -14.21
N LYS A 581 0.51 -24.32 -14.50
CA LYS A 581 1.98 -24.20 -14.48
C LYS A 581 2.49 -23.20 -15.51
N ALA A 582 1.98 -23.28 -16.74
CA ALA A 582 2.34 -22.33 -17.80
C ALA A 582 1.88 -20.91 -17.46
N LEU A 583 0.71 -20.74 -16.84
CA LEU A 583 0.22 -19.45 -16.37
C LEU A 583 1.15 -18.87 -15.29
N VAL A 584 1.54 -19.64 -14.28
CA VAL A 584 2.44 -19.17 -13.22
C VAL A 584 3.82 -18.82 -13.78
N GLU A 585 4.38 -19.63 -14.68
CA GLU A 585 5.63 -19.30 -15.39
C GLU A 585 5.50 -17.99 -16.16
N LYS A 586 4.43 -17.85 -16.97
CA LYS A 586 4.23 -16.66 -17.78
C LYS A 586 4.04 -15.41 -16.93
N LEU A 587 3.28 -15.50 -15.84
CA LEU A 587 3.08 -14.41 -14.90
C LEU A 587 4.40 -13.99 -14.24
N LEU A 588 5.22 -14.94 -13.77
CA LEU A 588 6.54 -14.62 -13.20
C LEU A 588 7.48 -13.96 -14.20
N ARG A 589 7.44 -14.39 -15.46
CA ARG A 589 8.34 -13.90 -16.51
C ARG A 589 7.89 -12.60 -17.14
N SER A 590 6.59 -12.45 -17.38
CA SER A 590 6.01 -11.34 -18.16
C SER A 590 5.32 -10.28 -17.30
N CYS A 591 5.08 -10.56 -16.02
CA CYS A 591 4.55 -9.61 -15.04
C CYS A 591 5.51 -9.52 -13.84
N PRO A 592 6.79 -9.14 -14.05
CA PRO A 592 7.80 -9.13 -13.00
C PRO A 592 7.49 -8.15 -11.86
N GLU A 593 6.54 -7.24 -12.08
CA GLU A 593 6.16 -6.15 -11.17
C GLU A 593 5.08 -6.57 -10.16
N MET A 594 4.44 -7.73 -10.39
CA MET A 594 3.48 -8.30 -9.44
C MET A 594 4.13 -8.56 -8.08
N ALA A 595 3.42 -8.23 -7.00
CA ALA A 595 3.91 -8.37 -5.64
C ALA A 595 3.97 -9.86 -5.22
N THR A 596 2.83 -10.55 -5.30
CA THR A 596 2.70 -11.95 -4.87
C THR A 596 1.80 -12.77 -5.78
N ILE A 597 2.20 -14.02 -6.05
CA ILE A 597 1.37 -15.07 -6.67
C ILE A 597 1.00 -16.11 -5.60
N TYR A 598 -0.24 -16.07 -5.16
CA TYR A 598 -0.81 -17.08 -4.29
C TYR A 598 -1.24 -18.30 -5.11
N LEU A 599 -0.76 -19.49 -4.73
CA LEU A 599 -1.15 -20.75 -5.33
C LEU A 599 -2.00 -21.52 -4.32
N LEU A 600 -3.26 -21.80 -4.68
CA LEU A 600 -4.08 -22.71 -3.90
C LEU A 600 -3.66 -24.15 -4.20
N ILE A 601 -3.00 -24.80 -3.25
CA ILE A 601 -2.48 -26.16 -3.39
C ILE A 601 -3.16 -27.09 -2.38
N ARG A 602 -3.82 -28.11 -2.92
CA ARG A 602 -4.43 -29.19 -2.16
C ARG A 602 -3.37 -30.11 -1.52
N PRO A 603 -3.53 -30.60 -0.28
CA PRO A 603 -2.65 -31.62 0.27
C PRO A 603 -2.81 -32.97 -0.46
N LYS A 604 -1.74 -33.75 -0.60
CA LYS A 604 -1.77 -35.11 -1.19
C LYS A 604 -1.31 -36.11 -0.14
N ARG A 605 -1.85 -37.34 -0.16
CA ARG A 605 -1.49 -38.39 0.81
C ARG A 605 0.05 -38.55 0.87
N GLY A 606 0.64 -38.24 2.03
CA GLY A 606 2.09 -38.31 2.27
C GLY A 606 2.93 -37.11 1.80
N LEU A 607 2.32 -36.03 1.29
CA LEU A 607 3.02 -34.81 0.86
C LEU A 607 2.29 -33.56 1.35
N ASP A 608 2.97 -32.77 2.19
CA ASP A 608 2.51 -31.47 2.66
C ASP A 608 2.64 -30.39 1.57
N VAL A 609 1.97 -29.25 1.78
CA VAL A 609 1.96 -28.14 0.81
C VAL A 609 3.35 -27.54 0.57
N PRO A 610 4.21 -27.31 1.59
CA PRO A 610 5.58 -26.85 1.37
C PRO A 610 6.41 -27.79 0.47
N THR A 611 6.29 -29.11 0.65
CA THR A 611 6.98 -30.09 -0.20
C THR A 611 6.45 -30.02 -1.63
N ARG A 612 5.12 -29.98 -1.81
CA ARG A 612 4.51 -29.85 -3.14
C ARG A 612 4.89 -28.54 -3.83
N HIS A 613 4.99 -27.43 -3.09
CA HIS A 613 5.48 -26.16 -3.59
C HIS A 613 6.92 -26.29 -4.10
N LYS A 614 7.80 -26.90 -3.30
CA LYS A 614 9.21 -27.11 -3.69
C LYS A 614 9.34 -28.00 -4.92
N GLU A 615 8.52 -29.04 -5.05
CA GLU A 615 8.46 -29.88 -6.25
C GLU A 615 7.97 -29.09 -7.48
N LEU A 616 6.93 -28.28 -7.31
CA LEU A 616 6.41 -27.41 -8.37
C LEU A 616 7.49 -26.43 -8.85
N MET A 617 8.18 -25.76 -7.92
CA MET A 617 9.24 -24.79 -8.24
C MET A 617 10.49 -25.44 -8.85
N LYS A 618 10.65 -26.77 -8.75
CA LYS A 618 11.69 -27.55 -9.43
C LYS A 618 11.27 -28.05 -10.82
N HIS A 619 10.01 -27.92 -11.18
CA HIS A 619 9.49 -28.42 -12.45
C HIS A 619 10.25 -27.78 -13.64
N PRO A 620 10.50 -28.51 -14.75
CA PRO A 620 11.25 -27.99 -15.90
C PRO A 620 10.62 -26.76 -16.56
N VAL A 621 9.31 -26.59 -16.43
CA VAL A 621 8.60 -25.37 -16.89
C VAL A 621 9.25 -24.08 -16.37
N PHE A 622 9.82 -24.11 -15.15
CA PHE A 622 10.47 -22.96 -14.51
C PHE A 622 12.01 -22.94 -14.72
N ASP A 623 12.61 -23.82 -15.54
CA ASP A 623 14.06 -23.83 -15.82
C ASP A 623 14.56 -22.47 -16.34
N ARG A 624 13.77 -21.87 -17.23
CA ARG A 624 14.06 -20.55 -17.77
C ARG A 624 14.08 -19.48 -16.68
N ILE A 625 13.09 -19.45 -15.78
CA ILE A 625 13.06 -18.51 -14.67
C ILE A 625 14.23 -18.74 -13.71
N ARG A 626 14.56 -20.00 -13.39
CA ARG A 626 15.71 -20.33 -12.52
C ARG A 626 17.05 -19.88 -13.11
N SER A 627 17.18 -19.85 -14.43
CA SER A 627 18.41 -19.44 -15.12
C SER A 627 18.48 -17.94 -15.39
N GLU A 628 17.37 -17.31 -15.83
CA GLU A 628 17.34 -15.91 -16.22
C GLU A 628 17.02 -14.96 -15.05
N CYS A 629 16.11 -15.33 -14.15
CA CYS A 629 15.61 -14.45 -13.09
C CYS A 629 15.22 -15.20 -11.79
N PRO A 630 16.13 -15.96 -11.15
CA PRO A 630 15.79 -16.80 -9.99
C PRO A 630 15.21 -16.01 -8.81
N SER A 631 15.51 -14.71 -8.72
CA SER A 631 14.98 -13.83 -7.68
C SER A 631 13.45 -13.80 -7.70
N VAL A 632 12.75 -13.87 -8.83
CA VAL A 632 11.28 -13.71 -8.83
C VAL A 632 10.53 -14.90 -8.20
N LEU A 633 11.19 -16.03 -7.97
CA LEU A 633 10.56 -17.23 -7.39
C LEU A 633 10.05 -17.03 -5.96
N HIS A 634 10.63 -16.10 -5.19
CA HIS A 634 10.14 -15.80 -3.83
C HIS A 634 8.75 -15.19 -3.82
N LYS A 635 8.28 -14.66 -4.96
CA LYS A 635 6.94 -14.09 -5.11
C LYS A 635 5.84 -15.15 -5.12
N VAL A 636 6.19 -16.43 -5.28
CA VAL A 636 5.22 -17.52 -5.27
C VAL A 636 4.99 -17.98 -3.83
N VAL A 637 3.78 -17.76 -3.33
CA VAL A 637 3.35 -18.21 -2.01
C VAL A 637 2.32 -19.32 -2.21
N SER A 638 2.50 -20.46 -1.55
CA SER A 638 1.53 -21.56 -1.62
C SER A 638 0.69 -21.62 -0.37
N ILE A 639 -0.63 -21.57 -0.55
CA ILE A 639 -1.63 -21.67 0.51
C ILE A 639 -2.26 -23.05 0.43
N GLN A 640 -2.46 -23.66 1.60
CA GLN A 640 -3.16 -24.93 1.69
C GLN A 640 -4.65 -24.71 1.45
N GLY A 641 -5.22 -25.40 0.46
CA GLY A 641 -6.65 -25.42 0.24
C GLY A 641 -7.10 -26.40 -0.82
N ASP A 642 -8.35 -26.85 -0.73
CA ASP A 642 -8.99 -27.78 -1.64
C ASP A 642 -10.36 -27.26 -2.09
N VAL A 643 -10.52 -27.05 -3.39
CA VAL A 643 -11.79 -26.59 -3.98
C VAL A 643 -12.93 -27.58 -3.76
N THR A 644 -12.64 -28.85 -3.44
CA THR A 644 -13.67 -29.87 -3.16
C THR A 644 -14.23 -29.83 -1.74
N GLU A 645 -13.62 -29.04 -0.85
CA GLU A 645 -13.98 -28.94 0.57
C GLU A 645 -14.72 -27.62 0.88
N PRO A 646 -15.60 -27.59 1.90
CA PRO A 646 -16.20 -26.35 2.41
C PRO A 646 -15.14 -25.29 2.74
N ASP A 647 -15.45 -24.02 2.46
CA ASP A 647 -14.54 -22.87 2.65
C ASP A 647 -13.14 -23.06 2.05
N LEU A 648 -13.05 -23.90 1.00
CA LEU A 648 -11.82 -24.28 0.33
C LEU A 648 -10.79 -24.94 1.26
N ALA A 649 -11.20 -25.41 2.44
CA ALA A 649 -10.33 -25.87 3.52
C ALA A 649 -9.23 -24.86 3.92
N LEU A 650 -9.49 -23.56 3.77
CA LEU A 650 -8.57 -22.50 4.16
C LEU A 650 -8.54 -22.33 5.68
N SER A 651 -7.38 -21.97 6.22
CA SER A 651 -7.32 -21.41 7.57
C SER A 651 -7.94 -20.00 7.59
N GLU A 652 -8.40 -19.55 8.76
CA GLU A 652 -8.94 -18.20 8.91
C GLU A 652 -7.90 -17.13 8.53
N ALA A 653 -6.63 -17.36 8.89
CA ALA A 653 -5.51 -16.49 8.54
C ALA A 653 -5.26 -16.44 7.02
N ASP A 654 -5.24 -17.59 6.34
CA ASP A 654 -5.04 -17.65 4.88
C ASP A 654 -6.22 -17.01 4.14
N ARG A 655 -7.45 -17.22 4.63
CA ARG A 655 -8.65 -16.61 4.06
C ARG A 655 -8.59 -15.08 4.18
N LEU A 656 -8.22 -14.56 5.35
CA LEU A 656 -8.03 -13.12 5.57
C LEU A 656 -6.90 -12.55 4.69
N GLU A 657 -5.78 -13.27 4.56
CA GLU A 657 -4.68 -12.86 3.70
C GLU A 657 -5.10 -12.75 2.23
N LEU A 658 -5.80 -13.76 1.72
CA LEU A 658 -6.33 -13.76 0.36
C LEU A 658 -7.36 -12.63 0.16
N ALA A 659 -8.30 -12.45 1.10
CA ALA A 659 -9.33 -11.42 1.05
C ALA A 659 -8.76 -9.99 0.99
N THR A 660 -7.67 -9.73 1.73
CA THR A 660 -7.09 -8.38 1.88
C THR A 660 -6.08 -8.00 0.80
N LYS A 661 -5.39 -8.99 0.20
CA LYS A 661 -4.29 -8.75 -0.74
C LYS A 661 -4.64 -9.04 -2.19
N VAL A 662 -5.41 -10.07 -2.48
CA VAL A 662 -5.62 -10.54 -3.85
C VAL A 662 -6.55 -9.59 -4.61
N ASN A 663 -6.16 -9.29 -5.85
CA ASN A 663 -6.96 -8.48 -6.76
C ASN A 663 -7.27 -9.15 -8.10
N VAL A 664 -6.57 -10.22 -8.47
CA VAL A 664 -6.92 -11.02 -9.65
C VAL A 664 -6.95 -12.50 -9.29
N VAL A 665 -8.00 -13.20 -9.72
CA VAL A 665 -8.18 -14.63 -9.48
C VAL A 665 -8.28 -15.36 -10.81
N PHE A 666 -7.40 -16.33 -11.04
CA PHE A 666 -7.50 -17.29 -12.13
C PHE A 666 -7.99 -18.63 -11.60
N HIS A 667 -9.24 -18.97 -11.89
CA HIS A 667 -9.82 -20.25 -11.50
C HIS A 667 -9.68 -21.29 -12.61
N SER A 668 -8.58 -22.05 -12.58
CA SER A 668 -8.26 -23.12 -13.53
C SER A 668 -8.30 -24.53 -12.92
N ALA A 669 -8.84 -24.68 -11.70
CA ALA A 669 -8.97 -26.00 -11.09
C ALA A 669 -10.07 -26.80 -11.81
N ALA A 670 -9.71 -27.95 -12.36
CA ALA A 670 -10.64 -28.86 -13.01
C ALA A 670 -10.11 -30.29 -13.00
N THR A 671 -11.01 -31.28 -13.04
CA THR A 671 -10.66 -32.65 -13.40
C THR A 671 -10.74 -32.79 -14.92
N VAL A 672 -9.68 -33.29 -15.53
CA VAL A 672 -9.62 -33.58 -16.98
C VAL A 672 -9.77 -35.07 -17.28
N ARG A 673 -10.24 -35.85 -16.29
CA ARG A 673 -10.57 -37.27 -16.45
C ARG A 673 -11.98 -37.39 -17.01
N PHE A 674 -12.10 -37.82 -18.27
CA PHE A 674 -13.39 -37.90 -18.97
C PHE A 674 -14.33 -38.98 -18.43
N ASN A 675 -13.80 -39.94 -17.67
CA ASN A 675 -14.52 -41.05 -17.03
C ASN A 675 -14.70 -40.86 -15.51
N GLU A 676 -14.49 -39.65 -14.99
CA GLU A 676 -14.73 -39.35 -13.59
C GLU A 676 -16.22 -39.50 -13.24
N SER A 677 -16.53 -39.99 -12.03
CA SER A 677 -17.91 -40.10 -11.59
C SER A 677 -18.58 -38.73 -11.55
N LEU A 678 -19.90 -38.69 -11.81
CA LEU A 678 -20.65 -37.43 -11.83
C LEU A 678 -20.48 -36.66 -10.53
N LYS A 679 -20.55 -37.35 -9.38
CA LYS A 679 -20.39 -36.77 -8.04
C LYS A 679 -19.06 -36.05 -7.84
N VAL A 680 -17.96 -36.69 -8.24
CA VAL A 680 -16.61 -36.10 -8.10
C VAL A 680 -16.45 -34.92 -9.05
N ALA A 681 -16.89 -35.07 -10.31
CA ALA A 681 -16.78 -34.01 -11.31
C ALA A 681 -17.65 -32.79 -10.95
N VAL A 682 -18.87 -32.97 -10.44
CA VAL A 682 -19.75 -31.90 -9.96
C VAL A 682 -19.15 -31.21 -8.74
N ASN A 683 -18.65 -31.97 -7.75
CA ASN A 683 -18.04 -31.37 -6.56
C ASN A 683 -16.82 -30.49 -6.91
N LEU A 684 -16.01 -30.91 -7.89
CA LEU A 684 -14.80 -30.20 -8.27
C LEU A 684 -15.06 -29.05 -9.24
N ASN A 685 -15.73 -29.31 -10.36
CA ASN A 685 -15.90 -28.30 -11.43
C ASN A 685 -17.06 -27.33 -11.16
N THR A 686 -18.12 -27.77 -10.49
CA THR A 686 -19.34 -26.96 -10.29
C THR A 686 -19.35 -26.35 -8.88
N LEU A 687 -19.39 -27.20 -7.84
CA LEU A 687 -19.44 -26.73 -6.45
C LEU A 687 -18.10 -26.07 -6.02
N GLY A 688 -16.97 -26.56 -6.52
CA GLY A 688 -15.68 -25.91 -6.32
C GLY A 688 -15.61 -24.51 -6.92
N THR A 689 -16.21 -24.30 -8.10
CA THR A 689 -16.33 -22.96 -8.70
C THR A 689 -17.17 -22.04 -7.81
N GLN A 690 -18.31 -22.54 -7.29
CA GLN A 690 -19.17 -21.79 -6.37
C GLN A 690 -18.44 -21.35 -5.10
N ARG A 691 -17.62 -22.21 -4.52
CA ARG A 691 -16.81 -21.87 -3.33
C ARG A 691 -15.73 -20.84 -3.62
N VAL A 692 -15.10 -20.90 -4.80
CA VAL A 692 -14.12 -19.88 -5.21
C VAL A 692 -14.80 -18.53 -5.44
N ILE A 693 -15.99 -18.51 -6.05
CA ILE A 693 -16.81 -17.29 -6.16
C ILE A 693 -17.12 -16.73 -4.77
N GLN A 694 -17.46 -17.58 -3.80
CA GLN A 694 -17.71 -17.14 -2.43
C GLN A 694 -16.47 -16.49 -1.80
N LEU A 695 -15.29 -17.08 -1.95
CA LEU A 695 -14.03 -16.46 -1.51
C LEU A 695 -13.78 -15.12 -2.22
N CYS A 696 -14.09 -15.03 -3.52
CA CYS A 696 -13.92 -13.81 -4.31
C CYS A 696 -14.80 -12.67 -3.79
N ARG A 697 -15.99 -12.95 -3.24
CA ARG A 697 -16.83 -11.93 -2.59
C ARG A 697 -16.20 -11.34 -1.34
N ASP A 698 -15.39 -12.13 -0.65
CA ASP A 698 -14.66 -11.66 0.51
C ASP A 698 -13.44 -10.81 0.11
N MET A 699 -13.05 -10.77 -1.17
CA MET A 699 -11.87 -10.01 -1.65
C MET A 699 -12.20 -8.55 -1.94
N HIS A 700 -11.85 -7.67 -1.00
CA HIS A 700 -12.17 -6.23 -1.06
C HIS A 700 -11.49 -5.47 -2.22
N LYS A 701 -10.42 -6.05 -2.78
CA LYS A 701 -9.63 -5.48 -3.88
C LYS A 701 -9.83 -6.21 -5.20
N LEU A 702 -10.79 -7.13 -5.30
CA LEU A 702 -11.00 -7.91 -6.52
C LEU A 702 -11.26 -7.00 -7.72
N GLN A 703 -10.38 -7.10 -8.71
CA GLN A 703 -10.45 -6.42 -9.99
C GLN A 703 -10.87 -7.38 -11.10
N ALA A 704 -10.48 -8.65 -11.05
CA ALA A 704 -10.91 -9.64 -12.03
C ALA A 704 -10.98 -11.07 -11.46
N PHE A 705 -12.08 -11.76 -11.77
CA PHE A 705 -12.24 -13.20 -11.62
C PHE A 705 -12.34 -13.84 -13.01
N VAL A 706 -11.36 -14.65 -13.39
CA VAL A 706 -11.32 -15.36 -14.67
C VAL A 706 -11.56 -16.85 -14.45
N HIS A 707 -12.71 -17.32 -14.91
CA HIS A 707 -13.08 -18.74 -14.88
C HIS A 707 -12.60 -19.43 -16.17
N VAL A 708 -11.81 -20.50 -16.02
CA VAL A 708 -11.38 -21.33 -17.16
C VAL A 708 -12.38 -22.46 -17.40
N SER A 709 -13.14 -22.35 -18.48
CA SER A 709 -14.06 -23.38 -18.97
C SER A 709 -13.46 -24.15 -20.14
N THR A 710 -14.25 -24.53 -21.15
CA THR A 710 -13.82 -25.23 -22.36
C THR A 710 -14.80 -24.94 -23.50
N ALA A 711 -14.31 -24.87 -24.74
CA ALA A 711 -15.16 -24.69 -25.92
C ALA A 711 -16.17 -25.84 -26.12
N TYR A 712 -15.90 -27.00 -25.50
CA TYR A 712 -16.77 -28.18 -25.54
C TYR A 712 -17.82 -28.23 -24.42
N SER A 713 -17.97 -27.17 -23.62
CA SER A 713 -19.04 -27.09 -22.62
C SER A 713 -20.42 -27.17 -23.26
N ASN A 714 -20.53 -26.83 -24.55
CA ASN A 714 -21.75 -26.90 -25.34
C ASN A 714 -21.60 -27.85 -26.54
N ALA A 715 -20.98 -29.01 -26.33
CA ALA A 715 -20.67 -29.99 -27.38
C ALA A 715 -21.91 -30.57 -28.11
N ASP A 716 -23.12 -30.33 -27.60
CA ASP A 716 -24.39 -30.66 -28.25
C ASP A 716 -24.75 -29.69 -29.40
N LYS A 717 -24.04 -28.57 -29.53
CA LYS A 717 -24.28 -27.52 -30.52
C LYS A 717 -23.23 -27.54 -31.63
N LYS A 718 -23.66 -27.20 -32.85
CA LYS A 718 -22.77 -27.04 -34.01
C LYS A 718 -22.06 -25.70 -34.00
N ASP A 719 -22.80 -24.64 -33.66
CA ASP A 719 -22.30 -23.27 -33.58
C ASP A 719 -22.35 -22.80 -32.11
N VAL A 720 -21.19 -22.53 -31.53
CA VAL A 720 -21.04 -22.11 -30.13
C VAL A 720 -20.60 -20.65 -30.09
N HIS A 721 -21.54 -19.77 -29.77
CA HIS A 721 -21.29 -18.34 -29.60
C HIS A 721 -20.71 -18.02 -28.22
N GLU A 722 -20.16 -16.82 -28.08
CA GLU A 722 -19.61 -16.25 -26.85
C GLU A 722 -20.72 -15.79 -25.88
N VAL A 723 -21.61 -16.71 -25.55
CA VAL A 723 -22.69 -16.55 -24.57
C VAL A 723 -22.71 -17.73 -23.63
N VAL A 724 -23.24 -17.54 -22.42
CA VAL A 724 -23.57 -18.66 -21.53
C VAL A 724 -24.89 -19.25 -21.97
N TYR A 725 -24.90 -20.55 -22.24
CA TYR A 725 -26.10 -21.27 -22.66
C TYR A 725 -26.81 -21.89 -21.46
N PRO A 726 -28.15 -22.01 -21.49
CA PRO A 726 -28.89 -22.75 -20.48
C PRO A 726 -28.37 -24.20 -20.36
N PRO A 727 -28.03 -24.67 -19.15
CA PRO A 727 -27.57 -26.03 -18.94
C PRO A 727 -28.71 -27.02 -19.16
N PRO A 728 -28.39 -28.31 -19.43
CA PRO A 728 -29.40 -29.34 -19.62
C PRO A 728 -30.24 -29.64 -18.36
N ALA A 729 -29.73 -29.24 -17.19
CA ALA A 729 -30.42 -29.33 -15.91
C ALA A 729 -29.98 -28.18 -15.00
N ASN A 730 -30.84 -27.77 -14.07
CA ASN A 730 -30.52 -26.77 -13.06
C ASN A 730 -29.32 -27.25 -12.19
N PRO A 731 -28.24 -26.45 -12.05
CA PRO A 731 -27.05 -26.87 -11.30
C PRO A 731 -27.31 -27.24 -9.84
N GLU A 732 -28.09 -26.46 -9.09
CA GLU A 732 -28.46 -26.75 -7.69
C GLU A 732 -29.14 -28.12 -7.55
N SER A 733 -30.08 -28.46 -8.45
CA SER A 733 -30.71 -29.79 -8.45
C SER A 733 -29.69 -30.91 -8.70
N VAL A 734 -28.74 -30.71 -9.61
CA VAL A 734 -27.69 -31.71 -9.89
C VAL A 734 -26.74 -31.86 -8.70
N ILE A 735 -26.37 -30.75 -8.05
CA ILE A 735 -25.57 -30.74 -6.82
C ILE A 735 -26.29 -31.52 -5.72
N GLN A 736 -27.58 -31.24 -5.52
CA GLN A 736 -28.40 -31.93 -4.51
C GLN A 736 -28.49 -33.43 -4.80
N CYS A 737 -28.69 -33.84 -6.06
CA CYS A 737 -28.65 -35.26 -6.44
C CYS A 737 -27.30 -35.89 -6.08
N CYS A 738 -26.19 -35.22 -6.36
CA CYS A 738 -24.84 -35.71 -6.03
C CYS A 738 -24.58 -35.85 -4.51
N GLN A 739 -25.28 -35.07 -3.69
CA GLN A 739 -25.16 -35.12 -2.23
C GLN A 739 -26.10 -36.13 -1.58
N THR A 740 -27.27 -36.40 -2.18
CA THR A 740 -28.36 -37.15 -1.55
C THR A 740 -28.50 -38.59 -2.05
N LEU A 741 -28.20 -38.85 -3.32
CA LEU A 741 -28.35 -40.19 -3.91
C LEU A 741 -27.17 -41.10 -3.55
N SER A 742 -27.44 -42.40 -3.43
CA SER A 742 -26.38 -43.42 -3.40
C SER A 742 -25.63 -43.45 -4.73
N ASP A 743 -24.38 -43.93 -4.72
CA ASP A 743 -23.56 -43.94 -5.93
C ASP A 743 -24.20 -44.78 -7.06
N ASP A 744 -24.84 -45.92 -6.73
CA ASP A 744 -25.59 -46.75 -7.70
C ASP A 744 -26.77 -46.01 -8.34
N ALA A 745 -27.55 -45.27 -7.54
CA ALA A 745 -28.68 -44.49 -8.05
C ALA A 745 -28.19 -43.30 -8.90
N LEU A 746 -27.05 -42.72 -8.52
CA LEU A 746 -26.44 -41.61 -9.22
C LEU A 746 -25.92 -42.01 -10.59
N GLU A 747 -25.40 -43.23 -10.78
CA GLU A 747 -24.97 -43.71 -12.10
C GLU A 747 -26.13 -43.75 -13.10
N ILE A 748 -27.30 -44.23 -12.66
CA ILE A 748 -28.52 -44.28 -13.48
C ILE A 748 -28.98 -42.86 -13.86
N VAL A 749 -28.97 -41.95 -12.89
CA VAL A 749 -29.36 -40.55 -13.11
C VAL A 749 -28.33 -39.80 -13.95
N ALA A 750 -27.05 -40.12 -13.81
CA ALA A 750 -25.96 -39.49 -14.52
C ALA A 750 -26.06 -39.71 -16.04
N GLU A 751 -26.48 -40.89 -16.49
CA GLU A 751 -26.74 -41.14 -17.91
C GLU A 751 -27.83 -40.20 -18.46
N ARG A 752 -28.92 -40.01 -17.71
CA ARG A 752 -30.01 -39.11 -18.10
C ARG A 752 -29.59 -37.63 -18.07
N LEU A 753 -28.86 -37.21 -17.04
CA LEU A 753 -28.36 -35.84 -16.89
C LEU A 753 -27.29 -35.48 -17.93
N ARG A 754 -26.47 -36.45 -18.34
CA ARG A 754 -25.47 -36.28 -19.40
C ARG A 754 -26.12 -35.92 -20.72
N GLY A 755 -27.29 -36.49 -21.03
CA GLY A 755 -28.07 -36.13 -22.21
C GLY A 755 -27.23 -36.20 -23.49
N LYS A 756 -27.09 -35.06 -24.19
CA LYS A 756 -26.31 -34.97 -25.43
C LYS A 756 -24.82 -34.69 -25.23
N HIS A 757 -24.36 -34.49 -23.99
CA HIS A 757 -22.96 -34.27 -23.70
C HIS A 757 -22.17 -35.58 -23.90
N PRO A 758 -21.00 -35.54 -24.56
CA PRO A 758 -20.23 -36.75 -24.83
C PRO A 758 -19.62 -37.38 -23.56
N ASN A 759 -19.41 -36.60 -22.50
CA ASN A 759 -18.82 -37.07 -21.25
C ASN A 759 -19.15 -36.15 -20.06
N THR A 760 -18.84 -36.61 -18.84
CA THR A 760 -19.09 -35.89 -17.58
C THR A 760 -18.35 -34.55 -17.51
N TYR A 761 -17.17 -34.44 -18.12
CA TYR A 761 -16.39 -33.19 -18.13
C TYR A 761 -17.12 -32.07 -18.86
N THR A 762 -17.62 -32.34 -20.07
CA THR A 762 -18.36 -31.33 -20.86
C THR A 762 -19.65 -30.89 -20.16
N LEU A 763 -20.38 -31.82 -19.54
CA LEU A 763 -21.57 -31.51 -18.74
C LEU A 763 -21.22 -30.60 -17.56
N THR A 764 -20.24 -30.98 -16.74
CA THR A 764 -19.91 -30.24 -15.51
C THR A 764 -19.30 -28.87 -15.77
N LYS A 765 -18.61 -28.67 -16.90
CA LYS A 765 -18.20 -27.34 -17.36
C LYS A 765 -19.38 -26.49 -17.81
N ALA A 766 -20.38 -27.07 -18.49
CA ALA A 766 -21.63 -26.36 -18.80
C ALA A 766 -22.35 -25.89 -17.53
N LEU A 767 -22.45 -26.77 -16.52
CA LEU A 767 -23.04 -26.43 -15.22
C LEU A 767 -22.24 -25.34 -14.49
N ALA A 768 -20.91 -25.40 -14.54
CA ALA A 768 -20.04 -24.40 -13.92
C ALA A 768 -20.18 -23.01 -14.57
N GLU A 769 -20.30 -22.93 -15.89
CA GLU A 769 -20.57 -21.67 -16.58
C GLU A 769 -21.89 -21.04 -16.16
N TRP A 770 -22.93 -21.86 -15.96
CA TRP A 770 -24.21 -21.38 -15.46
C TRP A 770 -24.12 -20.86 -14.02
N VAL A 771 -23.40 -21.58 -13.15
CA VAL A 771 -23.12 -21.10 -11.78
C VAL A 771 -22.38 -19.76 -11.80
N VAL A 772 -21.38 -19.60 -12.67
CA VAL A 772 -20.67 -18.32 -12.83
C VAL A 772 -21.63 -17.23 -13.32
N ALA A 773 -22.51 -17.53 -14.27
CA ALA A 773 -23.48 -16.56 -14.79
C ALA A 773 -24.52 -16.11 -13.76
N GLU A 774 -25.04 -17.03 -12.95
CA GLU A 774 -26.04 -16.70 -11.93
C GLU A 774 -25.44 -16.11 -10.66
N GLN A 775 -24.24 -16.56 -10.27
CA GLN A 775 -23.69 -16.29 -8.94
C GLN A 775 -22.46 -15.38 -8.96
N ALA A 776 -21.99 -14.86 -10.09
CA ALA A 776 -20.83 -13.96 -10.12
C ALA A 776 -21.13 -12.60 -10.80
N ASP A 777 -22.41 -12.23 -10.90
CA ASP A 777 -22.85 -10.94 -11.47
C ASP A 777 -22.45 -9.74 -10.59
N ASP A 778 -22.23 -9.98 -9.29
CA ASP A 778 -21.80 -8.98 -8.31
C ASP A 778 -20.28 -8.74 -8.27
N ILE A 779 -19.49 -9.52 -9.01
CA ILE A 779 -18.02 -9.42 -9.06
C ILE A 779 -17.51 -9.33 -10.51
N PRO A 780 -16.36 -8.67 -10.76
CA PRO A 780 -15.86 -8.45 -12.12
C PRO A 780 -15.39 -9.77 -12.75
N THR A 781 -16.25 -10.40 -13.55
CA THR A 781 -16.08 -11.80 -13.98
C THR A 781 -15.97 -11.97 -15.50
N ALA A 782 -15.14 -12.93 -15.94
CA ALA A 782 -15.12 -13.42 -17.31
C ALA A 782 -14.91 -14.94 -17.39
N ILE A 783 -15.41 -15.55 -18.47
CA ILE A 783 -15.21 -16.97 -18.79
C ILE A 783 -14.31 -17.10 -20.03
N VAL A 784 -13.28 -17.93 -19.94
CA VAL A 784 -12.43 -18.28 -21.10
C VAL A 784 -12.63 -19.75 -21.44
N ARG A 785 -12.95 -20.05 -22.70
CA ARG A 785 -13.23 -21.37 -23.25
C ARG A 785 -12.13 -21.81 -24.23
N PRO A 786 -11.04 -22.43 -23.75
CA PRO A 786 -10.08 -23.07 -24.65
C PRO A 786 -10.67 -24.30 -25.37
N SER A 787 -10.26 -24.52 -26.63
CA SER A 787 -10.44 -25.82 -27.32
C SER A 787 -9.44 -26.86 -26.80
N ILE A 788 -9.07 -27.87 -27.60
CA ILE A 788 -8.17 -28.94 -27.14
C ILE A 788 -6.78 -28.33 -26.92
N VAL A 789 -6.40 -28.17 -25.65
CA VAL A 789 -5.11 -27.57 -25.29
C VAL A 789 -3.98 -28.55 -25.62
N THR A 790 -3.02 -28.11 -26.42
CA THR A 790 -1.87 -28.89 -26.88
C THR A 790 -0.55 -28.28 -26.40
N ALA A 791 0.56 -28.89 -26.80
CA ALA A 791 1.90 -28.41 -26.47
C ALA A 791 2.11 -26.93 -26.84
N ALA A 792 2.99 -26.27 -26.10
CA ALA A 792 3.35 -24.88 -26.35
C ALA A 792 3.87 -24.70 -27.77
N TRP A 793 3.40 -23.65 -28.46
CA TRP A 793 3.95 -23.28 -29.76
C TRP A 793 5.33 -22.62 -29.60
N ARG A 794 5.46 -21.69 -28.64
CA ARG A 794 6.68 -20.94 -28.39
C ARG A 794 7.11 -20.95 -26.93
N GLU A 795 6.21 -20.73 -25.99
CA GLU A 795 6.56 -20.45 -24.59
C GLU A 795 5.88 -21.43 -23.62
N PRO A 796 6.51 -21.84 -22.51
CA PRO A 796 7.84 -21.44 -22.00
C PRO A 796 9.01 -21.92 -22.87
N VAL A 797 8.84 -23.07 -23.54
CA VAL A 797 9.70 -23.55 -24.64
C VAL A 797 8.83 -24.24 -25.69
N PRO A 798 9.20 -24.21 -26.98
CA PRO A 798 8.44 -24.89 -28.03
C PRO A 798 8.29 -26.39 -27.74
N GLY A 799 7.08 -26.92 -27.93
CA GLY A 799 6.76 -28.33 -27.68
C GLY A 799 6.58 -28.71 -26.21
N TRP A 800 6.65 -27.76 -25.27
CA TRP A 800 6.44 -28.06 -23.86
C TRP A 800 5.02 -28.59 -23.60
N VAL A 801 4.94 -29.72 -22.89
CA VAL A 801 3.69 -30.32 -22.44
C VAL A 801 3.88 -30.97 -21.07
N ASP A 802 2.91 -30.77 -20.17
CA ASP A 802 2.99 -31.23 -18.78
C ASP A 802 2.46 -32.66 -18.57
N ASN A 803 1.51 -33.09 -19.40
CA ASN A 803 1.00 -34.45 -19.37
C ASN A 803 0.63 -34.94 -20.77
N VAL A 804 0.74 -36.26 -20.96
CA VAL A 804 0.45 -36.90 -22.24
C VAL A 804 -0.97 -37.47 -22.25
N CYS A 805 -1.95 -36.63 -21.95
CA CYS A 805 -3.37 -37.01 -21.93
C CYS A 805 -4.10 -36.56 -23.21
N GLY A 806 -5.23 -37.21 -23.51
CA GLY A 806 -6.09 -36.82 -24.63
C GLY A 806 -5.39 -36.95 -25.99
N ILE A 807 -5.54 -35.91 -26.84
CA ILE A 807 -5.00 -35.95 -28.21
C ILE A 807 -3.48 -36.06 -28.25
N THR A 808 -2.77 -35.42 -27.31
CA THR A 808 -1.30 -35.48 -27.23
C THR A 808 -0.83 -36.91 -27.01
N GLY A 809 -1.52 -37.67 -26.15
CA GLY A 809 -1.24 -39.10 -25.91
C GLY A 809 -1.50 -39.96 -27.13
N ILE A 810 -2.64 -39.73 -27.79
CA ILE A 810 -2.99 -40.45 -29.02
C ILE A 810 -1.91 -40.22 -30.09
N MET A 811 -1.50 -38.98 -30.33
CA MET A 811 -0.49 -38.67 -31.35
C MET A 811 0.89 -39.19 -31.00
N MET A 812 1.27 -39.14 -29.73
CA MET A 812 2.53 -39.72 -29.26
C MET A 812 2.57 -41.23 -29.48
N GLU A 813 1.48 -41.94 -29.20
CA GLU A 813 1.39 -43.39 -29.41
C GLU A 813 1.20 -43.79 -30.89
N ILE A 814 0.61 -42.92 -31.72
CA ILE A 814 0.64 -43.04 -33.19
C ILE A 814 2.08 -42.92 -33.68
N GLY A 815 2.81 -41.91 -33.22
CA GLY A 815 4.20 -41.70 -33.59
C GLY A 815 5.13 -42.84 -33.16
N ARG A 816 4.87 -43.45 -31.99
CA ARG A 816 5.55 -44.67 -31.52
C ARG A 816 5.16 -45.93 -32.29
N GLY A 817 4.08 -45.89 -33.06
CA GLY A 817 3.53 -47.03 -33.79
C GLY A 817 2.72 -48.01 -32.94
N THR A 818 2.44 -47.67 -31.68
CA THR A 818 1.58 -48.45 -30.76
C THR A 818 0.11 -48.36 -31.20
N ILE A 819 -0.34 -47.16 -31.59
CA ILE A 819 -1.67 -46.93 -32.18
C ILE A 819 -1.53 -46.85 -33.69
N ARG A 820 -2.21 -47.75 -34.42
CA ARG A 820 -2.13 -47.82 -35.89
C ARG A 820 -3.41 -47.37 -36.60
N SER A 821 -4.51 -47.23 -35.86
CA SER A 821 -5.81 -46.82 -36.40
C SER A 821 -6.65 -46.16 -35.31
N ILE A 822 -7.35 -45.09 -35.66
CA ILE A 822 -8.33 -44.41 -34.82
C ILE A 822 -9.64 -44.23 -35.59
N ILE A 823 -10.77 -44.22 -34.89
CA ILE A 823 -12.08 -43.93 -35.49
C ILE A 823 -12.28 -42.41 -35.44
N CYS A 824 -12.28 -41.75 -36.60
CA CYS A 824 -12.61 -40.34 -36.75
C CYS A 824 -13.18 -40.05 -38.13
N ASN A 825 -13.91 -38.93 -38.28
CA ASN A 825 -14.20 -38.39 -39.60
C ASN A 825 -13.03 -37.48 -40.02
N GLN A 826 -12.28 -37.93 -41.02
CA GLN A 826 -11.04 -37.33 -41.47
C GLN A 826 -11.22 -35.91 -42.03
N ASP A 827 -12.42 -35.58 -42.52
CA ASP A 827 -12.75 -34.29 -43.12
C ASP A 827 -13.11 -33.20 -42.11
N LEU A 828 -13.36 -33.57 -40.84
CA LEU A 828 -13.74 -32.61 -39.81
C LEU A 828 -12.53 -31.84 -39.28
N ILE A 829 -12.77 -30.57 -38.94
CA ILE A 829 -11.79 -29.72 -38.27
C ILE A 829 -11.59 -30.23 -36.84
N MET A 830 -10.34 -30.41 -36.46
CA MET A 830 -9.91 -30.68 -35.09
C MET A 830 -9.39 -29.39 -34.48
N ASP A 831 -10.18 -28.78 -33.60
CA ASP A 831 -9.81 -27.51 -32.98
C ASP A 831 -8.77 -27.71 -31.86
N LEU A 832 -7.53 -27.37 -32.17
CA LEU A 832 -6.39 -27.42 -31.26
C LEU A 832 -5.96 -26.01 -30.89
N ILE A 833 -5.60 -25.78 -29.64
CA ILE A 833 -5.02 -24.50 -29.21
C ILE A 833 -3.73 -24.74 -28.41
N PRO A 834 -2.61 -24.11 -28.75
CA PRO A 834 -1.40 -24.20 -27.94
C PRO A 834 -1.58 -23.60 -26.54
N VAL A 835 -0.97 -24.21 -25.51
CA VAL A 835 -1.12 -23.75 -24.11
C VAL A 835 -0.67 -22.30 -23.89
N ASP A 836 0.33 -21.81 -24.61
CA ASP A 836 0.78 -20.42 -24.55
C ASP A 836 -0.26 -19.43 -25.08
N PHE A 837 -1.05 -19.80 -26.08
CA PHE A 837 -2.19 -18.99 -26.51
C PHE A 837 -3.25 -18.92 -25.44
N VAL A 838 -3.59 -20.05 -24.82
CA VAL A 838 -4.56 -20.09 -23.71
C VAL A 838 -4.10 -19.19 -22.56
N VAL A 839 -2.84 -19.31 -22.14
CA VAL A 839 -2.28 -18.50 -21.05
C VAL A 839 -2.28 -17.00 -21.40
N ASN A 840 -1.89 -16.63 -22.63
CA ASN A 840 -1.97 -15.24 -23.08
C ASN A 840 -3.42 -14.75 -23.05
N THR A 841 -4.38 -15.54 -23.53
CA THR A 841 -5.81 -15.20 -23.47
C THR A 841 -6.25 -14.99 -22.03
N LEU A 842 -5.91 -15.88 -21.10
CA LEU A 842 -6.25 -15.71 -19.68
C LEU A 842 -5.76 -14.37 -19.12
N ILE A 843 -4.48 -14.06 -19.30
CA ILE A 843 -3.88 -12.81 -18.79
C ILE A 843 -4.55 -11.59 -19.43
N THR A 844 -4.75 -11.60 -20.75
CA THR A 844 -5.40 -10.48 -21.46
C THR A 844 -6.87 -10.30 -21.08
N VAL A 845 -7.59 -11.39 -20.79
CA VAL A 845 -8.98 -11.35 -20.34
C VAL A 845 -9.06 -10.85 -18.90
N ALA A 846 -8.15 -11.27 -18.01
CA ALA A 846 -8.07 -10.71 -16.65
C ALA A 846 -7.83 -9.20 -16.69
N TRP A 847 -6.87 -8.76 -17.51
CA TRP A 847 -6.59 -7.35 -17.75
C TRP A 847 -7.83 -6.61 -18.27
N HIS A 848 -8.47 -7.13 -19.31
CA HIS A 848 -9.69 -6.53 -19.86
C HIS A 848 -10.82 -6.46 -18.82
N THR A 849 -11.04 -7.50 -18.03
CA THR A 849 -12.07 -7.50 -16.99
C THR A 849 -11.78 -6.47 -15.89
N ALA A 850 -10.52 -6.38 -15.45
CA ALA A 850 -10.08 -5.42 -14.44
C ALA A 850 -10.20 -3.97 -14.89
N THR A 851 -9.77 -3.69 -16.13
CA THR A 851 -9.74 -2.34 -16.69
C THR A 851 -11.13 -1.86 -17.11
N TYR A 852 -11.92 -2.71 -17.75
CA TYR A 852 -13.15 -2.28 -18.42
C TYR A 852 -14.42 -2.49 -17.59
N ARG A 853 -14.37 -3.35 -16.56
CA ARG A 853 -15.50 -3.71 -15.69
C ARG A 853 -16.82 -3.80 -16.46
N PRO A 854 -16.93 -4.70 -17.46
CA PRO A 854 -18.12 -4.77 -18.29
C PRO A 854 -19.35 -5.07 -17.43
N ASN A 855 -20.44 -4.33 -17.68
CA ASN A 855 -21.73 -4.51 -16.98
C ASN A 855 -22.42 -5.86 -17.27
N THR A 856 -21.82 -6.71 -18.09
CA THR A 856 -22.33 -8.04 -18.45
C THR A 856 -21.18 -9.04 -18.48
N LEU A 857 -21.47 -10.26 -18.02
CA LEU A 857 -20.53 -11.38 -18.09
C LEU A 857 -20.06 -11.61 -19.53
N ARG A 858 -18.75 -11.56 -19.75
CA ARG A 858 -18.14 -11.85 -21.05
C ARG A 858 -17.59 -13.26 -21.11
N VAL A 859 -17.80 -13.90 -22.25
CA VAL A 859 -17.30 -15.23 -22.58
C VAL A 859 -16.35 -15.10 -23.76
N TYR A 860 -15.21 -15.78 -23.71
CA TYR A 860 -14.18 -15.72 -24.75
C TYR A 860 -13.84 -17.13 -25.25
N ASN A 861 -14.06 -17.39 -26.54
CA ASN A 861 -13.67 -18.66 -27.16
C ASN A 861 -12.20 -18.61 -27.60
N CYS A 862 -11.32 -19.30 -26.88
CA CYS A 862 -9.90 -19.42 -27.22
C CYS A 862 -9.70 -20.65 -28.12
N THR A 863 -9.96 -20.48 -29.41
CA THR A 863 -10.04 -21.56 -30.41
C THR A 863 -9.27 -21.20 -31.67
N SER A 864 -8.77 -22.18 -32.41
CA SER A 864 -8.06 -21.94 -33.68
C SER A 864 -8.88 -22.31 -34.91
N GLY A 865 -9.89 -23.18 -34.79
CA GLY A 865 -10.56 -23.80 -35.92
C GLY A 865 -11.26 -22.84 -36.88
N GLY A 866 -11.71 -21.68 -36.39
CA GLY A 866 -12.32 -20.64 -37.24
C GLY A 866 -11.32 -19.79 -38.02
N MET A 867 -10.04 -19.76 -37.60
CA MET A 867 -9.01 -18.87 -38.16
C MET A 867 -7.89 -19.64 -38.87
N ASN A 868 -7.49 -20.78 -38.32
CA ASN A 868 -6.42 -21.64 -38.81
C ASN A 868 -6.86 -23.12 -38.67
N PRO A 869 -7.82 -23.57 -39.47
CA PRO A 869 -8.38 -24.91 -39.35
C PRO A 869 -7.35 -25.99 -39.71
N VAL A 870 -7.34 -27.07 -38.93
CA VAL A 870 -6.59 -28.30 -39.24
C VAL A 870 -7.57 -29.48 -39.25
N ARG A 871 -7.55 -30.28 -40.32
CA ARG A 871 -8.39 -31.48 -40.41
C ARG A 871 -7.77 -32.67 -39.67
N TRP A 872 -8.59 -33.63 -39.25
CA TRP A 872 -8.11 -34.88 -38.67
C TRP A 872 -7.13 -35.63 -39.59
N GLU A 873 -7.41 -35.71 -40.89
CA GLU A 873 -6.50 -36.36 -41.86
C GLU A 873 -5.14 -35.66 -41.90
N GLU A 874 -5.17 -34.34 -42.06
CA GLU A 874 -3.98 -33.50 -42.18
C GLU A 874 -3.09 -33.62 -40.93
N PHE A 875 -3.70 -33.57 -39.74
CA PHE A 875 -2.96 -33.71 -38.50
C PHE A 875 -2.34 -35.10 -38.32
N GLY A 876 -3.06 -36.16 -38.73
CA GLY A 876 -2.51 -37.51 -38.77
C GLY A 876 -1.31 -37.63 -39.71
N GLN A 877 -1.40 -37.06 -40.92
CA GLN A 877 -0.30 -37.02 -41.88
C GLN A 877 0.91 -36.24 -41.35
N LEU A 878 0.69 -35.10 -40.69
CA LEU A 878 1.73 -34.31 -40.04
C LEU A 878 2.40 -35.10 -38.91
N THR A 879 1.61 -35.79 -38.09
CA THR A 879 2.12 -36.64 -37.00
C THR A 879 3.00 -37.76 -37.57
N HIS A 880 2.55 -38.47 -38.61
CA HIS A 880 3.36 -39.50 -39.26
C HIS A 880 4.65 -38.95 -39.88
N ARG A 881 4.58 -37.80 -40.54
CA ARG A 881 5.75 -37.15 -41.17
C ARG A 881 6.82 -36.78 -40.15
N HIS A 882 6.41 -36.29 -38.98
CA HIS A 882 7.31 -35.75 -37.98
C HIS A 882 7.65 -36.73 -36.84
N ALA A 883 6.96 -37.86 -36.72
CA ALA A 883 7.26 -38.90 -35.73
C ALA A 883 8.51 -39.74 -36.05
N CYS A 884 9.03 -39.68 -37.29
CA CYS A 884 10.24 -40.40 -37.72
C CYS A 884 11.54 -39.58 -37.57
N ILE A 885 11.47 -38.41 -36.93
CA ILE A 885 12.61 -37.57 -36.54
C ILE A 885 12.84 -37.75 -35.04
#